data_AF-A0A1M5ME43-F1
#
_entry.id   AF-A0A1M5ME43-F1
#
_cell.length_a   1.000
_cell.length_b   1.000
_cell.length_c   1.000
_cell.angle_alpha   90.00
_cell.angle_beta   90.00
_cell.angle_gamma   90.00
#
_symmetry.space_group_name_H-M   'P 1'
#
loop_
_entity.id
_entity.type
_entity.pdbx_description
1 polymer ?
#
loop_
_entity_poly.entity_id
_entity_poly.type
_entity_poly.pdbx_seq_one_letter_code
_entity_poly.pdbx_strand_id
1 'polypeptide(L)'
;MAINFDLAPPPTTVDGLLAVPIDIQSVDAVFVFDGAASTGTADVTMAYTVGPTAGNPIFDLRQSIAAAWIDGVAVPPAQLAHHSFGSGSFTDLRVMAAVQAAGSVHTLRVQYALALPDAQLGGSYLPALAWTPGPRLRFVFGLSDLNRARYAEAWLPANLLFDQFALTLELAVTGTLAPHSVITNAAITVLGTNHWRLVFPARFSALSPMLEVRASDTLEMQTDSTILPVSGTNVTLEGWKLVGSATNLTTALNSLKVLLAENENDYGPYLHGNRYVAFFNGSGGMEYEGGTTTSTSALAHETFHSWFARGIKPASQADSWWDEGYTTYHDDGADDALPFDFSAAPVLLCSRDPWQRHTAGNAYSDGARFWKGIAALLGVATFKTLMKDLYLTYRGNPVSTAMIEEYLLRRSGNPQVVDAFHRFVYGLANPSPAPDLWLRDASGDPGNDSWDGAFWNSPDLWIRRDNDNGIVHQAPEYGQDNWFHARVRNKAGSGAAQHFVVTFHAKGFAGTQFQYPADFLPAIAARAEFDLAPGATKIVKARWPRALVPAEGTHTCLLASVIARGDHPIAGRHVWEHNNLAQKNLTVVDMLPDTFLIVPVIIANWEPRFGREFALELLEVRGSAPFGASLLHASPEIFRKARTKPKQFTPFADRKPPVAHDMELECGGHIDGGAHRHDGSIMTSNRRDLIEKRFPISWEMPFAADGAARMTIELAPFDQIVMGLKVMVPRDAQPGQVIRLHFAQRSLKGKHLVGGISVEVRVPKKEEQRSAS
;
A
#
# COMPACT_ATOMS: atom_id res chain seq x y z
N MET A 1 14.89 -0.75 11.00
CA MET A 1 13.67 0.04 10.77
C MET A 1 13.13 -0.30 9.39
N ALA A 2 11.87 0.05 9.08
CA ALA A 2 11.38 -0.09 7.72
C ALA A 2 12.03 0.99 6.87
N ILE A 3 12.68 0.60 5.78
CA ILE A 3 13.30 1.54 4.84
C ILE A 3 12.21 1.99 3.87
N ASN A 4 11.86 3.28 3.89
CA ASN A 4 10.71 3.84 3.17
C ASN A 4 11.11 4.55 1.86
N PHE A 5 12.16 4.07 1.16
CA PHE A 5 12.62 4.71 -0.08
C PHE A 5 11.58 4.70 -1.21
N ASP A 6 10.56 3.84 -1.14
CA ASP A 6 9.43 3.84 -2.07
C ASP A 6 8.51 5.06 -1.90
N LEU A 7 8.60 5.74 -0.76
CA LEU A 7 7.89 6.99 -0.45
C LEU A 7 8.79 8.23 -0.58
N ALA A 8 10.10 8.05 -0.81
CA ALA A 8 11.04 9.14 -0.94
C ALA A 8 10.89 9.88 -2.27
N PRO A 9 11.22 11.18 -2.33
CA PRO A 9 11.34 11.87 -3.61
C PRO A 9 12.33 11.17 -4.55
N PRO A 10 12.07 11.16 -5.87
CA PRO A 10 13.00 10.57 -6.82
C PRO A 10 14.32 11.35 -6.87
N PRO A 11 15.46 10.68 -7.18
CA PRO A 11 16.71 11.35 -7.47
C PRO A 11 16.54 12.49 -8.47
N THR A 12 17.06 13.66 -8.16
CA THR A 12 16.86 14.88 -8.95
C THR A 12 18.17 15.66 -9.07
N THR A 13 18.50 16.09 -10.29
CA THR A 13 19.68 16.94 -10.49
C THR A 13 19.36 18.39 -10.13
N VAL A 14 20.09 18.96 -9.19
CA VAL A 14 19.97 20.37 -8.75
C VAL A 14 21.36 20.99 -8.70
N ASP A 15 21.54 22.15 -9.34
CA ASP A 15 22.84 22.85 -9.43
C ASP A 15 24.02 21.96 -9.87
N GLY A 16 23.76 20.97 -10.72
CA GLY A 16 24.75 20.01 -11.21
C GLY A 16 25.06 18.84 -10.26
N LEU A 17 24.43 18.77 -9.08
CA LEU A 17 24.52 17.67 -8.13
C LEU A 17 23.35 16.71 -8.32
N LEU A 18 23.61 15.40 -8.38
CA LEU A 18 22.55 14.40 -8.43
C LEU A 18 22.08 14.13 -7.01
N ALA A 19 21.09 14.89 -6.57
CA ALA A 19 20.57 14.81 -5.21
C ALA A 19 19.78 13.49 -5.03
N VAL A 20 20.16 12.69 -4.03
CA VAL A 20 19.58 11.37 -3.75
C VAL A 20 19.05 11.27 -2.32
N PRO A 21 17.91 10.58 -2.11
CA PRO A 21 17.37 10.39 -0.76
C PRO A 21 18.28 9.48 0.07
N ILE A 22 18.24 9.71 1.39
CA ILE A 22 18.87 8.86 2.41
C ILE A 22 17.81 8.32 3.37
N ASP A 23 18.19 7.32 4.15
CA ASP A 23 17.44 6.76 5.27
C ASP A 23 18.25 7.01 6.55
N ILE A 24 17.81 7.96 7.37
CA ILE A 24 18.50 8.29 8.62
C ILE A 24 18.28 7.14 9.60
N GLN A 25 19.38 6.57 10.09
CA GLN A 25 19.31 5.50 11.09
C GLN A 25 19.19 6.07 12.50
N SER A 26 20.00 7.08 12.81
CA SER A 26 19.99 7.74 14.11
C SER A 26 20.48 9.18 14.03
N VAL A 27 19.98 9.99 14.96
CA VAL A 27 20.47 11.31 15.28
C VAL A 27 20.81 11.33 16.77
N ASP A 28 22.08 11.54 17.08
CA ASP A 28 22.59 11.70 18.44
C ASP A 28 23.08 13.14 18.61
N ALA A 29 22.38 13.90 19.44
CA ALA A 29 22.58 15.33 19.61
C ALA A 29 22.93 15.71 21.05
N VAL A 30 23.77 16.73 21.20
CA VAL A 30 24.06 17.39 22.47
C VAL A 30 23.77 18.87 22.33
N PHE A 31 22.80 19.37 23.10
CA PHE A 31 22.48 20.79 23.20
C PHE A 31 22.95 21.34 24.55
N VAL A 32 23.77 22.38 24.52
CA VAL A 32 24.24 23.09 25.71
C VAL A 32 23.82 24.54 25.64
N PHE A 33 23.03 24.98 26.61
CA PHE A 33 22.57 26.35 26.78
C PHE A 33 23.30 27.00 27.94
N ASP A 34 24.15 28.00 27.67
CA ASP A 34 24.86 28.74 28.70
C ASP A 34 24.09 30.01 29.08
N GLY A 35 23.53 30.01 30.29
CA GLY A 35 22.78 31.13 30.84
C GLY A 35 23.64 32.36 31.15
N ALA A 36 24.92 32.19 31.48
CA ALA A 36 25.81 33.32 31.76
C ALA A 36 26.13 34.09 30.46
N ALA A 37 26.32 33.35 29.36
CA ALA A 37 26.53 33.91 28.03
C ALA A 37 25.21 34.21 27.28
N SER A 38 24.08 33.67 27.74
CA SER A 38 22.79 33.66 27.02
C SER A 38 22.90 33.10 25.60
N THR A 39 23.67 32.01 25.44
CA THR A 39 23.91 31.35 24.15
C THR A 39 23.52 29.87 24.19
N GLY A 40 23.37 29.25 23.01
CA GLY A 40 23.16 27.82 22.87
C GLY A 40 24.08 27.25 21.79
N THR A 41 24.53 26.02 21.98
CA THR A 41 25.37 25.29 21.01
C THR A 41 24.86 23.88 20.83
N ALA A 42 25.09 23.33 19.64
CA ALA A 42 24.71 21.99 19.25
C ALA A 42 25.90 21.25 18.65
N ASP A 43 26.05 19.99 19.05
CA ASP A 43 26.93 19.00 18.43
C ASP A 43 26.08 17.78 18.10
N VAL A 44 25.95 17.47 16.81
CA VAL A 44 24.99 16.46 16.34
C VAL A 44 25.67 15.51 15.39
N THR A 45 25.49 14.21 15.60
CA THR A 45 25.92 13.14 14.71
C THR A 45 24.69 12.42 14.14
N MET A 46 24.60 12.37 12.82
CA MET A 46 23.56 11.68 12.07
C MET A 46 24.17 10.48 11.35
N ALA A 47 23.71 9.27 11.63
CA ALA A 47 24.04 8.07 10.87
C ALA A 47 22.96 7.84 9.79
N TYR A 48 23.36 7.50 8.57
CA TYR A 48 22.42 7.33 7.46
C TYR A 48 22.89 6.32 6.43
N THR A 49 21.93 5.79 5.67
CA THR A 49 22.16 4.90 4.51
C THR A 49 21.74 5.63 3.24
N VAL A 50 22.57 5.57 2.19
CA VAL A 50 22.23 6.13 0.88
C VAL A 50 21.19 5.25 0.19
N GLY A 51 20.23 5.89 -0.49
CA GLY A 51 19.20 5.21 -1.26
C GLY A 51 19.73 4.27 -2.37
N PRO A 52 18.80 3.66 -3.13
CA PRO A 52 19.16 2.69 -4.17
C PRO A 52 19.90 3.30 -5.37
N THR A 53 20.10 4.62 -5.38
CA THR A 53 20.82 5.36 -6.43
C THR A 53 22.02 6.07 -5.81
N ALA A 54 23.21 5.86 -6.38
CA ALA A 54 24.40 6.60 -5.99
C ALA A 54 24.28 8.08 -6.38
N GLY A 55 24.76 8.99 -5.54
CA GLY A 55 24.64 10.43 -5.78
C GLY A 55 25.02 11.25 -4.56
N ASN A 56 24.49 12.47 -4.48
CA ASN A 56 24.71 13.45 -3.43
C ASN A 56 23.58 13.39 -2.39
N PRO A 57 23.82 12.90 -1.16
CA PRO A 57 22.82 12.80 -0.11
C PRO A 57 22.04 14.10 0.17
N ILE A 58 20.73 13.98 0.34
CA ILE A 58 19.82 15.08 0.74
C ILE A 58 19.46 14.96 2.22
N PHE A 59 19.49 16.09 2.94
CA PHE A 59 18.92 16.24 4.28
C PHE A 59 18.53 17.72 4.49
N ASP A 60 18.06 18.10 5.67
CA ASP A 60 17.83 19.50 6.00
C ASP A 60 18.28 19.85 7.43
N LEU A 61 18.68 21.10 7.61
CA LEU A 61 19.01 21.74 8.90
C LEU A 61 18.96 23.26 8.73
N ARG A 62 18.09 23.95 9.48
CA ARG A 62 17.84 25.40 9.41
C ARG A 62 18.68 26.23 10.38
N GLN A 63 19.84 25.70 10.74
CA GLN A 63 20.87 26.37 11.53
C GLN A 63 22.11 26.58 10.66
N SER A 64 22.91 27.61 10.95
CA SER A 64 24.16 27.85 10.24
C SER A 64 25.26 26.90 10.73
N ILE A 65 25.70 25.98 9.86
CA ILE A 65 26.75 25.00 10.17
C ILE A 65 28.10 25.70 10.32
N ALA A 66 28.73 25.57 11.49
CA ALA A 66 30.06 26.13 11.76
C ALA A 66 31.18 25.15 11.41
N ALA A 67 31.00 23.86 11.69
CA ALA A 67 31.93 22.80 11.35
C ALA A 67 31.19 21.50 11.00
N ALA A 68 31.80 20.69 10.13
CA ALA A 68 31.21 19.44 9.69
C ALA A 68 32.26 18.36 9.40
N TRP A 69 31.86 17.10 9.60
CA TRP A 69 32.65 15.92 9.30
C TRP A 69 31.79 14.86 8.64
N ILE A 70 32.30 14.23 7.57
CA ILE A 70 31.72 13.04 6.96
C ILE A 70 32.67 11.88 7.24
N ASP A 71 32.19 10.83 7.92
CA ASP A 71 32.98 9.67 8.33
C ASP A 71 34.26 10.04 9.10
N GLY A 72 34.14 11.04 9.97
CA GLY A 72 35.24 11.59 10.77
C GLY A 72 36.20 12.50 10.00
N VAL A 73 36.05 12.65 8.68
CA VAL A 73 36.87 13.54 7.86
C VAL A 73 36.23 14.93 7.81
N ALA A 74 36.98 15.96 8.19
CA ALA A 74 36.49 17.33 8.18
C ALA A 74 36.16 17.78 6.74
N VAL A 75 35.00 18.40 6.58
CA VAL A 75 34.55 18.98 5.30
C VAL A 75 34.19 20.45 5.47
N PRO A 76 34.44 21.30 4.46
CA PRO A 76 33.97 22.69 4.49
C PRO A 76 32.44 22.74 4.62
N PRO A 77 31.86 23.58 5.51
CA PRO A 77 30.41 23.73 5.62
C PRO A 77 29.70 24.08 4.29
N ALA A 78 30.42 24.74 3.37
CA ALA A 78 29.93 25.02 2.01
C ALA A 78 29.61 23.77 1.18
N GLN A 79 30.16 22.59 1.53
CA GLN A 79 29.78 21.31 0.90
C GLN A 79 28.42 20.78 1.37
N LEU A 80 27.79 21.43 2.36
CA LEU A 80 26.47 21.08 2.89
C LEU A 80 25.47 22.21 2.65
N ALA A 81 25.65 22.99 1.59
CA ALA A 81 24.84 24.16 1.28
C ALA A 81 23.38 23.78 0.95
N HIS A 82 22.48 24.75 1.13
CA HIS A 82 21.11 24.65 0.67
C HIS A 82 21.04 24.84 -0.84
N HIS A 83 20.26 24.00 -1.52
CA HIS A 83 19.98 24.02 -2.95
C HIS A 83 18.47 24.05 -3.18
N SER A 84 18.00 24.83 -4.16
CA SER A 84 16.57 25.05 -4.39
C SER A 84 15.92 23.92 -5.18
N PHE A 85 14.97 23.20 -4.58
CA PHE A 85 14.21 22.14 -5.26
C PHE A 85 12.90 22.64 -5.87
N GLY A 86 12.44 23.83 -5.46
CA GLY A 86 11.22 24.46 -5.98
C GLY A 86 11.41 25.96 -6.24
N SER A 87 10.32 26.62 -6.64
CA SER A 87 10.28 28.06 -6.89
C SER A 87 9.78 28.89 -5.70
N GLY A 88 9.32 28.23 -4.63
CA GLY A 88 8.83 28.88 -3.41
C GLY A 88 9.93 29.06 -2.36
N SER A 89 9.76 30.04 -1.47
CA SER A 89 10.63 30.18 -0.28
C SER A 89 10.62 28.92 0.57
N PHE A 90 11.77 28.59 1.17
CA PHE A 90 11.97 27.44 2.05
C PHE A 90 11.63 26.08 1.41
N THR A 91 11.81 25.98 0.09
CA THR A 91 11.77 24.70 -0.66
C THR A 91 13.17 24.15 -0.93
N ASP A 92 14.19 24.88 -0.48
CA ASP A 92 15.58 24.46 -0.52
C ASP A 92 15.90 23.39 0.53
N LEU A 93 16.83 22.49 0.23
CA LEU A 93 17.33 21.44 1.13
C LEU A 93 18.85 21.41 1.08
N ARG A 94 19.49 20.85 2.11
CA ARG A 94 20.93 20.65 2.10
C ARG A 94 21.28 19.45 1.22
N VAL A 95 22.22 19.67 0.31
CA VAL A 95 22.79 18.59 -0.52
C VAL A 95 24.25 18.44 -0.15
N MET A 96 24.65 17.22 0.22
CA MET A 96 26.04 16.92 0.49
C MET A 96 26.80 16.82 -0.84
N ALA A 97 27.68 17.77 -1.13
CA ALA A 97 28.48 17.85 -2.35
C ALA A 97 29.61 16.79 -2.41
N ALA A 98 29.30 15.56 -2.04
CA ALA A 98 30.13 14.37 -2.12
C ALA A 98 29.29 13.22 -2.69
N VAL A 99 29.75 12.60 -3.78
CA VAL A 99 29.06 11.44 -4.36
C VAL A 99 29.32 10.22 -3.48
N GLN A 100 28.25 9.55 -3.08
CA GLN A 100 28.27 8.34 -2.26
C GLN A 100 27.59 7.19 -3.01
N ALA A 101 28.03 5.97 -2.72
CA ALA A 101 27.55 4.77 -3.40
C ALA A 101 26.12 4.41 -2.96
N ALA A 102 25.35 3.75 -3.82
CA ALA A 102 24.03 3.27 -3.44
C ALA A 102 24.15 2.26 -2.29
N GLY A 103 23.30 2.39 -1.27
CA GLY A 103 23.29 1.50 -0.10
C GLY A 103 24.50 1.60 0.84
N SER A 104 25.42 2.56 0.64
CA SER A 104 26.51 2.78 1.59
C SER A 104 26.03 3.47 2.86
N VAL A 105 26.69 3.18 3.98
CA VAL A 105 26.36 3.73 5.30
C VAL A 105 27.42 4.74 5.70
N HIS A 106 26.98 5.88 6.22
CA HIS A 106 27.84 7.01 6.53
C HIS A 106 27.43 7.70 7.83
N THR A 107 28.31 8.56 8.32
CA THR A 107 28.05 9.47 9.44
C THR A 107 28.31 10.92 9.03
N LEU A 108 27.39 11.81 9.39
CA LEU A 108 27.55 13.25 9.30
C LEU A 108 27.55 13.82 10.72
N ARG A 109 28.66 14.41 11.15
CA ARG A 109 28.70 15.22 12.37
C ARG A 109 28.72 16.69 12.01
N VAL A 110 27.90 17.49 12.67
CA VAL A 110 27.83 18.94 12.51
C VAL A 110 27.85 19.65 13.85
N GLN A 111 28.51 20.80 13.90
CA GLN A 111 28.51 21.70 15.04
C GLN A 111 28.00 23.08 14.62
N TYR A 112 27.15 23.69 15.43
CA TYR A 112 26.55 24.99 15.17
C TYR A 112 26.10 25.69 16.45
N ALA A 113 26.01 27.02 16.38
CA ALA A 113 25.30 27.79 17.40
C ALA A 113 23.79 27.61 17.20
N LEU A 114 23.06 27.45 18.30
CA LEU A 114 21.59 27.46 18.27
C LEU A 114 21.12 28.91 18.17
N ALA A 115 20.32 29.18 17.15
CA ALA A 115 19.67 30.46 16.91
C ALA A 115 18.21 30.24 16.49
N LEU A 116 17.46 31.32 16.33
CA LEU A 116 16.17 31.25 15.64
C LEU A 116 16.38 30.60 14.27
N PRO A 117 15.63 29.53 13.93
CA PRO A 117 15.83 28.79 12.68
C PRO A 117 15.49 29.65 11.46
N ASP A 118 16.22 29.41 10.36
CA ASP A 118 15.88 29.94 9.04
C ASP A 118 14.67 29.21 8.45
N ALA A 119 13.49 29.59 8.93
CA ALA A 119 12.23 28.96 8.61
C ALA A 119 11.10 29.99 8.53
N GLN A 120 9.95 29.59 7.96
CA GLN A 120 8.81 30.49 7.86
C GLN A 120 8.20 30.78 9.24
N LEU A 121 8.34 32.01 9.73
CA LEU A 121 7.73 32.43 10.99
C LEU A 121 6.27 32.82 10.75
N GLY A 122 5.35 32.10 11.37
CA GLY A 122 3.90 32.27 11.23
C GLY A 122 3.12 31.30 12.14
N GLY A 123 1.79 31.41 12.17
CA GLY A 123 0.95 30.58 13.03
C GLY A 123 0.88 31.04 14.50
N SER A 124 0.13 30.29 15.31
CA SER A 124 -0.22 30.66 16.69
C SER A 124 0.91 30.48 17.70
N TYR A 125 1.86 29.59 17.40
CA TYR A 125 2.91 29.21 18.33
C TYR A 125 4.24 29.05 17.60
N LEU A 126 5.25 29.85 17.97
CA LEU A 126 6.51 30.01 17.22
C LEU A 126 7.68 29.26 17.86
N PRO A 127 8.69 28.82 17.06
CA PRO A 127 10.00 28.43 17.59
C PRO A 127 10.60 29.57 18.40
N ALA A 128 11.30 29.25 19.48
CA ALA A 128 11.88 30.27 20.34
C ALA A 128 13.19 29.81 20.98
N LEU A 129 14.12 30.75 21.08
CA LEU A 129 15.30 30.70 21.92
C LEU A 129 15.46 32.06 22.59
N ALA A 130 15.04 32.17 23.85
CA ALA A 130 15.02 33.44 24.57
C ALA A 130 15.49 33.28 26.02
N TRP A 131 16.07 34.34 26.56
CA TRP A 131 16.54 34.42 27.93
C TRP A 131 15.89 35.58 28.67
N THR A 132 15.58 35.39 29.96
CA THR A 132 15.14 36.46 30.87
C THR A 132 16.05 36.50 32.12
N PRO A 133 16.08 37.61 32.90
CA PRO A 133 17.01 37.77 34.03
C PRO A 133 16.96 36.65 35.08
N GLY A 134 18.11 36.38 35.71
CA GLY A 134 18.31 35.22 36.59
C GLY A 134 18.55 33.94 35.79
N PRO A 135 19.41 34.02 34.76
CA PRO A 135 19.19 33.49 33.41
C PRO A 135 18.20 32.33 33.32
N ARG A 136 17.00 32.66 32.82
CA ARG A 136 15.91 31.73 32.60
C ARG A 136 15.72 31.52 31.10
N LEU A 137 15.82 30.28 30.66
CA LEU A 137 15.71 29.88 29.26
C LEU A 137 14.24 29.67 28.92
N ARG A 138 13.85 30.10 27.73
CA ARG A 138 12.68 29.60 27.00
C ARG A 138 13.19 29.07 25.67
N PHE A 139 13.16 27.75 25.52
CA PHE A 139 13.48 27.05 24.29
C PHE A 139 12.26 26.27 23.81
N VAL A 140 11.90 26.42 22.54
CA VAL A 140 10.68 25.86 21.96
C VAL A 140 10.99 25.34 20.57
N PHE A 141 10.74 24.05 20.33
CA PHE A 141 10.80 23.50 18.99
C PHE A 141 9.83 24.21 18.05
N GLY A 142 8.57 24.34 18.49
CA GLY A 142 7.54 25.11 17.79
C GLY A 142 7.32 24.56 16.39
N LEU A 143 6.89 23.31 16.29
CA LEU A 143 6.66 22.71 14.98
C LEU A 143 5.42 23.32 14.30
N SER A 144 5.29 23.17 12.98
CA SER A 144 4.09 23.63 12.25
C SER A 144 3.90 22.94 10.91
N ASP A 145 2.68 22.46 10.67
CA ASP A 145 2.29 21.85 9.39
C ASP A 145 2.07 22.89 8.28
N LEU A 146 1.55 24.06 8.64
CA LEU A 146 1.20 25.14 7.70
C LEU A 146 2.38 26.05 7.32
N ASN A 147 3.47 26.01 8.07
CA ASN A 147 4.63 26.88 7.86
C ASN A 147 5.83 26.06 7.41
N ARG A 148 6.52 26.55 6.38
CA ARG A 148 7.62 25.82 5.75
C ARG A 148 8.85 25.75 6.63
N ALA A 149 9.56 24.62 6.50
CA ALA A 149 10.83 24.35 7.18
C ALA A 149 10.74 24.38 8.73
N ARG A 150 9.56 24.04 9.27
CA ARG A 150 9.26 24.10 10.70
C ARG A 150 9.01 22.74 11.35
N TYR A 151 9.61 21.66 10.86
CA TYR A 151 9.70 20.42 11.64
C TYR A 151 11.06 20.30 12.36
N ALA A 152 11.50 19.09 12.69
CA ALA A 152 12.75 18.86 13.40
C ALA A 152 13.98 19.48 12.71
N GLU A 153 13.96 19.66 11.38
CA GLU A 153 15.00 20.35 10.62
C GLU A 153 15.31 21.77 11.14
N ALA A 154 14.36 22.39 11.85
CA ALA A 154 14.57 23.69 12.46
C ALA A 154 15.75 23.68 13.46
N TRP A 155 15.98 22.55 14.13
CA TRP A 155 16.91 22.45 15.25
C TRP A 155 17.94 21.33 15.12
N LEU A 156 17.62 20.28 14.38
CA LEU A 156 18.41 19.05 14.23
C LEU A 156 18.52 18.68 12.75
N PRO A 157 19.59 18.02 12.28
CA PRO A 157 19.58 17.37 10.98
C PRO A 157 18.38 16.40 10.90
N ALA A 158 17.54 16.58 9.89
CA ALA A 158 16.37 15.76 9.68
C ALA A 158 16.15 15.50 8.19
N ASN A 159 15.36 14.48 7.90
CA ASN A 159 14.93 14.15 6.55
C ASN A 159 13.51 14.65 6.30
N LEU A 160 13.01 14.44 5.08
CA LEU A 160 11.60 14.61 4.74
C LEU A 160 10.73 13.55 5.45
N LEU A 161 9.40 13.74 5.42
CA LEU A 161 8.47 13.01 6.29
C LEU A 161 8.37 11.50 6.04
N PHE A 162 8.80 11.02 4.87
CA PHE A 162 8.81 9.60 4.55
C PHE A 162 9.72 8.80 5.49
N ASP A 163 10.74 9.45 6.06
CA ASP A 163 11.78 8.83 6.85
C ASP A 163 11.39 8.69 8.33
N GLN A 164 11.93 7.68 8.99
CA GLN A 164 11.71 7.41 10.42
C GLN A 164 13.01 6.97 11.08
N PHE A 165 13.39 7.65 12.15
CA PHE A 165 14.72 7.50 12.72
C PHE A 165 14.75 7.57 14.25
N ALA A 166 15.77 6.96 14.84
CA ALA A 166 16.05 7.11 16.26
C ALA A 166 16.61 8.50 16.56
N LEU A 167 16.09 9.17 17.59
CA LEU A 167 16.61 10.47 18.03
C LEU A 167 16.94 10.39 19.53
N THR A 168 18.21 10.64 19.85
CA THR A 168 18.69 10.87 21.22
C THR A 168 19.18 12.30 21.34
N LEU A 169 18.73 13.01 22.37
CA LEU A 169 19.16 14.36 22.67
C LEU A 169 19.61 14.46 24.13
N GLU A 170 20.88 14.74 24.35
CA GLU A 170 21.38 15.22 25.63
C GLU A 170 21.22 16.75 25.69
N LEU A 171 20.61 17.25 26.76
CA LEU A 171 20.29 18.66 26.92
C LEU A 171 20.76 19.16 28.29
N ALA A 172 21.56 20.23 28.30
CA ALA A 172 22.03 20.87 29.52
C ALA A 172 21.79 22.38 29.49
N VAL A 173 21.32 22.94 30.62
CA VAL A 173 21.28 24.39 30.87
C VAL A 173 22.29 24.73 31.97
N THR A 174 23.38 25.38 31.59
CA THR A 174 24.51 25.73 32.47
C THR A 174 24.53 27.23 32.76
N GLY A 175 25.46 27.70 33.61
CA GLY A 175 25.62 29.14 33.87
C GLY A 175 24.42 29.80 34.55
N THR A 176 23.54 29.02 35.17
CA THR A 176 22.35 29.48 35.89
C THR A 176 22.06 28.60 37.11
N LEU A 177 21.50 29.20 38.15
CA LEU A 177 20.97 28.50 39.33
C LEU A 177 19.44 28.37 39.27
N ALA A 178 18.78 29.02 38.31
CA ALA A 178 17.34 28.86 38.14
C ALA A 178 17.06 27.41 37.68
N PRO A 179 16.12 26.69 38.31
CA PRO A 179 15.75 25.35 37.87
C PRO A 179 14.92 25.42 36.61
N HIS A 180 15.09 24.48 35.69
CA HIS A 180 14.31 24.35 34.45
C HIS A 180 13.60 23.00 34.38
N SER A 181 12.49 22.99 33.65
CA SER A 181 11.71 21.81 33.33
C SER A 181 11.72 21.56 31.83
N VAL A 182 11.64 20.29 31.45
CA VAL A 182 11.52 19.85 30.07
C VAL A 182 10.10 19.32 29.85
N ILE A 183 9.41 19.82 28.83
CA ILE A 183 8.11 19.30 28.39
C ILE A 183 8.32 18.59 27.06
N THR A 184 8.12 17.28 27.02
CA THR A 184 8.44 16.46 25.84
C THR A 184 7.72 15.12 25.84
N ASN A 185 7.46 14.60 24.63
CA ASN A 185 6.99 13.24 24.38
C ASN A 185 8.15 12.20 24.35
N ALA A 186 9.40 12.60 24.60
CA ALA A 186 10.52 11.68 24.78
C ALA A 186 10.44 10.91 26.11
N ALA A 187 11.13 9.77 26.17
CA ALA A 187 11.54 9.19 27.44
C ALA A 187 12.68 10.03 28.03
N ILE A 188 12.54 10.43 29.31
CA ILE A 188 13.49 11.33 29.98
C ILE A 188 14.31 10.55 31.00
N THR A 189 15.63 10.71 30.96
CA THR A 189 16.54 10.35 32.06
C THR A 189 17.14 11.63 32.62
N VAL A 190 16.95 11.89 33.91
CA VAL A 190 17.61 13.02 34.60
C VAL A 190 19.05 12.64 34.88
N LEU A 191 20.00 13.39 34.31
CA LEU A 191 21.44 13.19 34.51
C LEU A 191 22.01 14.08 35.61
N GLY A 192 21.34 15.21 35.89
CA GLY A 192 21.70 16.14 36.94
C GLY A 192 20.74 17.34 36.99
N THR A 193 21.07 18.34 37.82
CA THR A 193 20.34 19.61 37.82
C THR A 193 20.45 20.26 36.44
N ASN A 194 19.30 20.58 35.84
CA ASN A 194 19.21 21.16 34.51
C ASN A 194 19.92 20.34 33.40
N HIS A 195 20.03 19.03 33.57
CA HIS A 195 20.72 18.13 32.63
C HIS A 195 19.94 16.83 32.44
N TRP A 196 19.58 16.56 31.19
CA TRP A 196 18.71 15.44 30.81
C TRP A 196 19.23 14.72 29.58
N ARG A 197 18.89 13.45 29.49
CA ARG A 197 18.92 12.67 28.25
C ARG A 197 17.50 12.35 27.82
N LEU A 198 17.17 12.71 26.59
CA LEU A 198 15.88 12.50 25.95
C LEU A 198 16.03 11.43 24.86
N VAL A 199 15.17 10.42 24.87
CA VAL A 199 15.16 9.36 23.86
C VAL A 199 13.78 9.31 23.22
N PHE A 200 13.72 9.57 21.91
CA PHE A 200 12.51 9.51 21.11
C PHE A 200 12.43 8.14 20.42
N PRO A 201 11.22 7.55 20.28
CA PRO A 201 11.03 6.29 19.58
C PRO A 201 11.54 6.33 18.13
N ALA A 202 12.18 5.25 17.69
CA ALA A 202 12.77 5.16 16.34
C ALA A 202 11.75 5.17 15.17
N ARG A 203 10.44 5.14 15.48
CA ARG A 203 9.36 5.30 14.50
C ARG A 203 9.00 6.78 14.23
N PHE A 204 9.63 7.70 14.95
CA PHE A 204 9.38 9.13 14.82
C PHE A 204 9.92 9.62 13.48
N SER A 205 9.22 10.55 12.84
CA SER A 205 9.72 11.32 11.71
C SER A 205 9.99 12.76 12.14
N ALA A 206 10.38 13.63 11.21
CA ALA A 206 10.71 15.03 11.51
C ALA A 206 9.57 15.80 12.23
N LEU A 207 8.31 15.41 12.00
CA LEU A 207 7.11 16.06 12.55
C LEU A 207 6.69 15.55 13.95
N SER A 208 7.36 14.52 14.48
CA SER A 208 6.95 13.83 15.71
C SER A 208 7.48 14.44 17.03
N PRO A 209 8.71 14.99 17.13
CA PRO A 209 9.29 15.42 18.40
C PRO A 209 8.63 16.68 19.00
N MET A 210 8.17 16.57 20.24
CA MET A 210 7.76 17.70 21.07
C MET A 210 8.89 18.06 22.03
N LEU A 211 9.34 19.32 22.06
CA LEU A 211 10.31 19.77 23.05
C LEU A 211 10.12 21.25 23.43
N GLU A 212 9.96 21.47 24.74
CA GLU A 212 10.07 22.77 25.40
C GLU A 212 11.05 22.68 26.57
N VAL A 213 11.85 23.73 26.79
CA VAL A 213 12.61 23.92 28.02
C VAL A 213 12.31 25.30 28.59
N ARG A 214 11.87 25.35 29.84
CA ARG A 214 11.47 26.59 30.51
C ARG A 214 11.93 26.60 31.96
N ALA A 215 12.15 27.79 32.51
CA ALA A 215 12.33 27.91 33.96
C ALA A 215 11.11 27.37 34.71
N SER A 216 11.36 26.53 35.72
CA SER A 216 10.35 25.73 36.39
C SER A 216 9.32 26.58 37.13
N ASP A 217 9.75 27.75 37.62
CA ASP A 217 8.90 28.74 38.29
C ASP A 217 7.89 29.43 37.36
N THR A 218 7.97 29.18 36.05
CA THR A 218 7.01 29.70 35.05
C THR A 218 5.94 28.68 34.66
N LEU A 219 5.98 27.47 35.23
CA LEU A 219 5.12 26.36 34.85
C LEU A 219 4.29 25.85 36.02
N GLU A 220 3.06 25.44 35.69
CA GLU A 220 2.23 24.58 36.53
C GLU A 220 2.06 23.24 35.81
N MET A 221 2.12 22.15 36.56
CA MET A 221 1.98 20.80 36.03
C MET A 221 1.04 19.98 36.91
N GLN A 222 0.23 19.15 36.26
CA GLN A 222 -0.62 18.16 36.90
C GLN A 222 -0.54 16.85 36.12
N THR A 223 -0.48 15.73 36.85
CA THR A 223 -0.57 14.39 36.24
C THR A 223 -1.87 13.71 36.61
N ASP A 224 -2.34 12.85 35.72
CA ASP A 224 -3.42 11.90 35.98
C ASP A 224 -3.18 10.62 35.17
N SER A 225 -4.11 9.67 35.18
CA SER A 225 -4.03 8.47 34.35
C SER A 225 -5.40 7.95 33.91
N THR A 226 -5.41 7.16 32.85
CA THR A 226 -6.60 6.45 32.37
C THR A 226 -6.23 5.09 31.80
N ILE A 227 -7.11 4.11 31.96
CA ILE A 227 -6.97 2.80 31.31
C ILE A 227 -7.78 2.84 30.02
N LEU A 228 -7.10 2.63 28.89
CA LEU A 228 -7.76 2.65 27.60
C LEU A 228 -8.56 1.35 27.37
N PRO A 229 -9.79 1.45 26.85
CA PRO A 229 -10.78 0.37 26.91
C PRO A 229 -10.51 -0.81 25.97
N VAL A 230 -9.80 -0.60 24.87
CA VAL A 230 -9.51 -1.63 23.86
C VAL A 230 -8.16 -2.30 24.14
N SER A 231 -7.12 -1.51 24.42
CA SER A 231 -5.78 -2.07 24.66
C SER A 231 -5.54 -2.52 26.10
N GLY A 232 -6.32 -2.00 27.06
CA GLY A 232 -6.04 -2.16 28.50
C GLY A 232 -4.81 -1.37 28.97
N THR A 233 -4.24 -0.51 28.13
CA THR A 233 -3.04 0.27 28.44
C THR A 233 -3.38 1.34 29.48
N ASN A 234 -2.65 1.38 30.59
CA ASN A 234 -2.71 2.49 31.52
C ASN A 234 -1.83 3.65 31.03
N VAL A 235 -2.44 4.74 30.59
CA VAL A 235 -1.75 5.92 30.05
C VAL A 235 -1.66 7.00 31.12
N THR A 236 -0.44 7.42 31.45
CA THR A 236 -0.17 8.60 32.27
C THR A 236 -0.36 9.86 31.43
N LEU A 237 -1.22 10.76 31.92
CA LEU A 237 -1.51 12.04 31.29
C LEU A 237 -0.73 13.13 32.03
N GLU A 238 0.06 13.92 31.30
CA GLU A 238 0.78 15.07 31.83
C GLU A 238 0.19 16.35 31.25
N GLY A 239 -0.39 17.21 32.10
CA GLY A 239 -0.90 18.51 31.72
C GLY A 239 0.03 19.62 32.22
N TRP A 240 0.48 20.47 31.32
CA TRP A 240 1.36 21.60 31.61
C TRP A 240 0.67 22.91 31.21
N LYS A 241 0.89 23.99 31.96
CA LYS A 241 0.50 25.35 31.55
C LYS A 241 1.48 26.39 32.09
N LEU A 242 1.39 27.61 31.56
CA LEU A 242 2.10 28.75 32.14
C LEU A 242 1.45 29.21 33.45
N VAL A 243 2.26 29.63 34.42
CA VAL A 243 1.79 30.29 35.64
C VAL A 243 0.94 31.51 35.25
N GLY A 244 -0.22 31.65 35.89
CA GLY A 244 -1.18 32.72 35.59
C GLY A 244 -2.09 32.44 34.39
N SER A 245 -1.92 31.32 33.67
CA SER A 245 -2.90 30.88 32.69
C SER A 245 -4.23 30.48 33.36
N ALA A 246 -5.34 30.91 32.75
CA ALA A 246 -6.69 30.59 33.18
C ALA A 246 -7.09 29.11 32.95
N THR A 247 -6.27 28.33 32.24
CA THR A 247 -6.53 26.91 32.00
C THR A 247 -6.63 26.13 33.31
N ASN A 248 -7.69 25.33 33.44
CA ASN A 248 -7.86 24.37 34.53
C ASN A 248 -7.34 22.99 34.09
N LEU A 249 -6.18 22.58 34.62
CA LEU A 249 -5.55 21.31 34.25
C LEU A 249 -6.39 20.09 34.66
N THR A 250 -7.13 20.16 35.76
CA THR A 250 -8.00 19.04 36.18
C THR A 250 -9.11 18.80 35.17
N THR A 251 -9.80 19.87 34.73
CA THR A 251 -10.83 19.77 33.70
C THR A 251 -10.25 19.25 32.39
N ALA A 252 -9.11 19.79 31.97
CA ALA A 252 -8.49 19.42 30.71
C ALA A 252 -8.00 17.96 30.70
N LEU A 253 -7.41 17.48 31.81
CA LEU A 253 -7.02 16.08 31.95
C LEU A 253 -8.24 15.15 31.95
N ASN A 254 -9.36 15.53 32.57
CA ASN A 254 -10.60 14.74 32.49
C ASN A 254 -11.12 14.66 31.05
N SER A 255 -11.07 15.75 30.28
CA SER A 255 -11.41 15.72 28.85
C SER A 255 -10.50 14.78 28.07
N LEU A 256 -9.18 14.81 28.31
CA LEU A 256 -8.23 13.90 27.67
C LEU A 256 -8.54 12.43 27.92
N LYS A 257 -8.97 12.06 29.13
CA LYS A 257 -9.35 10.67 29.43
C LYS A 257 -10.49 10.18 28.54
N VAL A 258 -11.51 11.03 28.36
CA VAL A 258 -12.69 10.73 27.55
C VAL A 258 -12.30 10.62 26.08
N LEU A 259 -11.60 11.64 25.56
CA LEU A 259 -11.17 11.68 24.16
C LEU A 259 -10.30 10.47 23.79
N LEU A 260 -9.31 10.13 24.62
CA LEU A 260 -8.45 8.98 24.34
C LEU A 260 -9.23 7.65 24.36
N ALA A 261 -10.19 7.49 25.29
CA ALA A 261 -10.99 6.28 25.38
C ALA A 261 -11.97 6.14 24.20
N GLU A 262 -12.62 7.23 23.80
CA GLU A 262 -13.55 7.27 22.65
C GLU A 262 -12.81 6.97 21.34
N ASN A 263 -11.70 7.66 21.10
CA ASN A 263 -10.89 7.44 19.90
C ASN A 263 -10.35 6.01 19.83
N GLU A 264 -9.95 5.41 20.96
CA GLU A 264 -9.49 4.01 20.98
C GLU A 264 -10.61 3.02 20.65
N ASN A 265 -11.83 3.24 21.17
CA ASN A 265 -12.98 2.41 20.82
C ASN A 265 -13.28 2.46 19.31
N ASP A 266 -13.23 3.66 18.75
CA ASP A 266 -13.57 3.88 17.35
C ASP A 266 -12.52 3.31 16.40
N TYR A 267 -11.24 3.64 16.59
CA TYR A 267 -10.18 3.36 15.62
C TYR A 267 -9.21 2.26 16.05
N GLY A 268 -9.25 1.83 17.30
CA GLY A 268 -8.42 0.76 17.84
C GLY A 268 -7.23 1.25 18.66
N PRO A 269 -6.31 0.35 19.05
CA PRO A 269 -5.32 0.58 20.10
C PRO A 269 -4.47 1.84 19.91
N TYR A 270 -4.23 2.55 21.01
CA TYR A 270 -3.32 3.70 21.06
C TYR A 270 -1.85 3.29 20.83
N LEU A 271 -1.18 3.96 19.89
CA LEU A 271 0.18 3.57 19.46
C LEU A 271 1.30 4.09 20.39
N HIS A 272 1.08 5.21 21.09
CA HIS A 272 2.19 6.01 21.64
C HIS A 272 2.67 5.56 23.02
N GLY A 273 2.38 4.32 23.40
CA GLY A 273 2.81 3.73 24.66
C GLY A 273 1.88 4.11 25.81
N ASN A 274 2.47 4.38 26.98
CA ASN A 274 1.76 4.58 28.24
C ASN A 274 1.81 6.04 28.73
N ARG A 275 2.08 7.01 27.85
CA ARG A 275 2.12 8.45 28.18
C ARG A 275 1.44 9.30 27.13
N TYR A 276 0.80 10.38 27.58
CA TYR A 276 0.33 11.48 26.75
C TYR A 276 0.71 12.81 27.41
N VAL A 277 1.32 13.73 26.66
CA VAL A 277 1.75 15.04 27.18
C VAL A 277 0.99 16.18 26.51
N ALA A 278 0.31 17.02 27.28
CA ALA A 278 -0.39 18.20 26.79
C ALA A 278 0.19 19.48 27.40
N PHE A 279 0.65 20.42 26.56
CA PHE A 279 1.05 21.75 27.00
C PHE A 279 0.04 22.80 26.56
N PHE A 280 -0.66 23.39 27.52
CA PHE A 280 -1.65 24.44 27.29
C PHE A 280 -0.97 25.81 27.15
N ASN A 281 -0.64 26.17 25.90
CA ASN A 281 0.09 27.39 25.54
C ASN A 281 -0.81 28.62 25.39
N GLY A 282 -2.14 28.42 25.31
CA GLY A 282 -3.16 29.48 25.24
C GLY A 282 -3.69 29.80 23.83
N SER A 283 -3.13 29.24 22.74
CA SER A 283 -3.63 29.51 21.38
C SER A 283 -3.32 28.41 20.37
N GLY A 284 -4.31 28.13 19.51
CA GLY A 284 -4.21 27.11 18.45
C GLY A 284 -3.86 25.71 18.98
N GLY A 285 -3.32 24.88 18.10
CA GLY A 285 -2.80 23.58 18.45
C GLY A 285 -1.71 23.10 17.50
N MET A 286 -0.99 22.09 17.93
CA MET A 286 -0.01 21.34 17.16
C MET A 286 0.12 19.96 17.80
N GLU A 287 -0.03 18.94 16.98
CA GLU A 287 -0.07 17.56 17.36
C GLU A 287 1.33 16.92 17.22
N TYR A 288 1.65 16.02 18.14
CA TYR A 288 2.90 15.27 18.19
C TYR A 288 2.59 13.81 18.48
N GLU A 289 3.55 12.91 18.26
CA GLU A 289 3.35 11.52 18.68
C GLU A 289 3.27 11.42 20.20
N GLY A 290 2.10 11.10 20.73
CA GLY A 290 1.89 11.02 22.18
C GLY A 290 1.88 12.36 22.91
N GLY A 291 1.59 13.46 22.21
CA GLY A 291 1.42 14.74 22.87
C GLY A 291 0.90 15.87 21.98
N THR A 292 0.68 17.02 22.59
CA THR A 292 0.20 18.24 21.92
C THR A 292 0.67 19.50 22.63
N THR A 293 0.92 20.57 21.87
CA THR A 293 0.82 21.94 22.38
C THR A 293 -0.51 22.51 21.93
N THR A 294 -1.35 22.99 22.84
CA THR A 294 -2.77 23.22 22.51
C THR A 294 -3.40 24.36 23.32
N SER A 295 -4.56 24.81 22.87
CA SER A 295 -5.53 25.57 23.65
C SER A 295 -6.61 24.63 24.21
N THR A 296 -7.44 25.12 25.12
CA THR A 296 -8.58 24.30 25.60
C THR A 296 -9.59 23.99 24.50
N SER A 297 -9.72 24.85 23.49
CA SER A 297 -10.67 24.65 22.39
C SER A 297 -10.14 23.72 21.29
N ALA A 298 -8.82 23.62 21.14
CA ALA A 298 -8.18 22.73 20.17
C ALA A 298 -7.94 21.31 20.74
N LEU A 299 -8.04 21.11 22.05
CA LEU A 299 -7.68 19.85 22.72
C LEU A 299 -8.27 18.59 22.07
N ALA A 300 -9.54 18.62 21.64
CA ALA A 300 -10.20 17.49 20.99
C ALA A 300 -9.53 17.13 19.66
N HIS A 301 -9.39 18.12 18.78
CA HIS A 301 -8.71 18.06 17.48
C HIS A 301 -7.30 17.47 17.62
N GLU A 302 -6.49 18.08 18.48
CA GLU A 302 -5.10 17.67 18.70
C GLU A 302 -4.96 16.26 19.29
N THR A 303 -5.92 15.85 20.13
CA THR A 303 -5.89 14.50 20.72
C THR A 303 -6.24 13.44 19.70
N PHE A 304 -7.21 13.71 18.82
CA PHE A 304 -7.59 12.80 17.75
C PHE A 304 -6.43 12.49 16.80
N HIS A 305 -5.55 13.47 16.60
CA HIS A 305 -4.39 13.27 15.76
C HIS A 305 -3.43 12.15 16.20
N SER A 306 -3.55 11.70 17.45
CA SER A 306 -2.84 10.49 17.92
C SER A 306 -3.13 9.25 17.06
N TRP A 307 -4.26 9.18 16.35
CA TRP A 307 -4.60 8.11 15.42
C TRP A 307 -4.29 8.50 13.96
N PHE A 308 -4.74 9.68 13.52
CA PHE A 308 -4.53 10.18 12.16
C PHE A 308 -3.62 11.41 12.20
N ALA A 309 -2.54 11.42 11.41
CA ALA A 309 -1.42 12.37 11.42
C ALA A 309 -0.23 11.97 12.30
N ARG A 310 -0.46 11.33 13.47
CA ARG A 310 0.65 10.85 14.34
C ARG A 310 0.63 9.34 14.56
N GLY A 311 -0.54 8.70 14.47
CA GLY A 311 -0.68 7.24 14.52
C GLY A 311 -0.36 6.58 13.17
N ILE A 312 -1.00 7.04 12.10
CA ILE A 312 -0.48 6.98 10.72
C ILE A 312 -0.05 8.39 10.32
N LYS A 313 1.07 8.54 9.61
CA LYS A 313 1.66 9.85 9.32
C LYS A 313 1.58 10.17 7.82
N PRO A 314 1.54 11.44 7.40
CA PRO A 314 1.74 11.80 6.01
C PRO A 314 3.12 11.33 5.51
N ALA A 315 3.17 10.78 4.30
CA ALA A 315 4.43 10.41 3.65
C ALA A 315 5.22 11.64 3.16
N SER A 316 4.54 12.75 2.90
CA SER A 316 5.11 14.04 2.51
C SER A 316 4.18 15.17 2.97
N GLN A 317 4.64 16.42 2.94
CA GLN A 317 3.78 17.57 3.25
C GLN A 317 2.69 17.79 2.19
N ALA A 318 2.89 17.32 0.95
CA ALA A 318 1.83 17.29 -0.05
C ALA A 318 0.74 16.27 0.29
N ASP A 319 1.08 15.22 1.04
CA ASP A 319 0.12 14.25 1.54
C ASP A 319 -0.59 14.74 2.79
N SER A 320 -0.02 15.70 3.53
CA SER A 320 -0.53 16.09 4.84
C SER A 320 -2.02 16.36 4.81
N TRP A 321 -2.60 17.09 3.84
CA TRP A 321 -4.01 17.51 3.80
C TRP A 321 -5.08 16.55 4.39
N TRP A 322 -4.92 15.23 4.26
CA TRP A 322 -5.84 14.26 4.83
C TRP A 322 -5.82 14.22 6.36
N ASP A 323 -4.74 14.66 7.01
CA ASP A 323 -4.62 14.85 8.46
C ASP A 323 -5.68 15.83 8.95
N GLU A 324 -5.53 17.12 8.63
CA GLU A 324 -6.41 18.20 9.02
C GLU A 324 -7.82 17.97 8.48
N GLY A 325 -7.94 17.47 7.26
CA GLY A 325 -9.24 17.20 6.64
C GLY A 325 -10.02 16.12 7.41
N TYR A 326 -9.38 15.01 7.76
CA TYR A 326 -10.07 13.90 8.43
C TYR A 326 -10.32 14.21 9.90
N THR A 327 -9.39 14.88 10.58
CA THR A 327 -9.59 15.37 11.95
C THR A 327 -10.73 16.38 12.01
N THR A 328 -10.83 17.31 11.07
CA THR A 328 -11.95 18.26 11.02
C THR A 328 -13.29 17.57 10.75
N TYR A 329 -13.32 16.56 9.86
CA TYR A 329 -14.51 15.73 9.67
C TYR A 329 -14.90 14.97 10.95
N HIS A 330 -13.91 14.54 11.73
CA HIS A 330 -14.13 13.92 13.04
C HIS A 330 -14.67 14.91 14.08
N ASP A 331 -14.14 16.14 14.14
CA ASP A 331 -14.62 17.19 15.04
C ASP A 331 -16.09 17.54 14.78
N ASP A 332 -16.53 17.45 13.53
CA ASP A 332 -17.92 17.59 13.11
C ASP A 332 -18.82 16.39 13.51
N GLY A 333 -18.26 15.36 14.16
CA GLY A 333 -18.96 14.16 14.65
C GLY A 333 -18.74 12.89 13.83
N ALA A 334 -18.08 12.97 12.67
CA ALA A 334 -17.87 11.85 11.73
C ALA A 334 -19.16 11.09 11.33
N ASP A 335 -20.32 11.75 11.37
CA ASP A 335 -21.63 11.17 11.09
C ASP A 335 -22.36 11.85 9.90
N ASP A 336 -21.83 12.98 9.42
CA ASP A 336 -22.34 13.73 8.28
C ASP A 336 -21.86 13.14 6.93
N ALA A 337 -22.67 13.31 5.89
CA ALA A 337 -22.41 12.85 4.53
C ALA A 337 -23.02 13.83 3.51
N LEU A 338 -22.18 14.32 2.60
CA LEU A 338 -22.58 15.28 1.56
C LEU A 338 -22.06 14.82 0.19
N PRO A 339 -22.93 14.38 -0.74
CA PRO A 339 -22.50 13.85 -2.05
C PRO A 339 -21.60 14.81 -2.82
N PHE A 340 -20.64 14.27 -3.58
CA PHE A 340 -19.82 15.07 -4.49
C PHE A 340 -20.66 15.73 -5.59
N ASP A 341 -20.37 16.99 -5.90
CA ASP A 341 -20.82 17.64 -7.13
C ASP A 341 -19.69 17.63 -8.17
N PHE A 342 -19.68 16.61 -9.03
CA PHE A 342 -18.65 16.46 -10.05
C PHE A 342 -18.67 17.51 -11.15
N SER A 343 -19.66 18.41 -11.17
CA SER A 343 -19.67 19.59 -12.04
C SER A 343 -18.93 20.79 -11.43
N ALA A 344 -18.70 20.78 -10.11
CA ALA A 344 -17.96 21.83 -9.41
C ALA A 344 -16.51 21.94 -9.90
N ALA A 345 -15.89 23.09 -9.61
CA ALA A 345 -14.48 23.34 -9.90
C ALA A 345 -13.56 22.29 -9.23
N PRO A 346 -12.39 21.99 -9.82
CA PRO A 346 -11.44 21.09 -9.17
C PRO A 346 -10.93 21.71 -7.88
N VAL A 347 -10.59 20.87 -6.91
CA VAL A 347 -9.95 21.27 -5.65
C VAL A 347 -8.59 20.60 -5.59
N LEU A 348 -7.55 21.40 -5.36
CA LEU A 348 -6.20 20.91 -5.13
C LEU A 348 -5.95 20.84 -3.62
N LEU A 349 -5.78 19.63 -3.10
CA LEU A 349 -5.37 19.33 -1.72
C LEU A 349 -3.99 18.67 -1.70
N CYS A 350 -3.68 17.85 -2.70
CA CYS A 350 -2.39 17.20 -2.89
C CYS A 350 -1.75 17.64 -4.22
N SER A 351 -0.73 18.50 -4.15
CA SER A 351 0.00 18.98 -5.33
C SER A 351 0.82 17.90 -6.03
N ARG A 352 1.16 16.84 -5.30
CA ARG A 352 2.15 15.81 -5.67
C ARG A 352 3.56 16.37 -5.90
N ASP A 353 3.83 17.61 -5.50
CA ASP A 353 5.19 18.14 -5.46
C ASP A 353 5.91 17.51 -4.25
N PRO A 354 6.88 16.60 -4.47
CA PRO A 354 7.56 15.92 -3.36
C PRO A 354 8.45 16.87 -2.54
N TRP A 355 8.64 18.10 -3.01
CA TRP A 355 9.44 19.15 -2.37
C TRP A 355 8.57 20.21 -1.69
N GLN A 356 7.24 20.06 -1.73
CA GLN A 356 6.34 20.88 -0.92
C GLN A 356 6.72 20.76 0.56
N ARG A 357 6.75 21.89 1.27
CA ARG A 357 7.17 21.96 2.70
C ARG A 357 6.08 22.43 3.66
N HIS A 358 4.82 22.42 3.23
CA HIS A 358 3.69 22.84 4.05
C HIS A 358 2.44 22.06 3.63
N THR A 359 1.46 21.94 4.51
CA THR A 359 0.13 21.40 4.19
C THR A 359 -0.68 22.43 3.39
N ALA A 360 -1.59 21.96 2.52
CA ALA A 360 -2.49 22.82 1.78
C ALA A 360 -3.41 23.61 2.74
N GLY A 361 -3.45 24.93 2.63
CA GLY A 361 -4.18 25.78 3.60
C GLY A 361 -5.70 25.55 3.64
N ASN A 362 -6.28 25.01 2.56
CA ASN A 362 -7.69 24.64 2.48
C ASN A 362 -7.99 23.20 2.97
N ALA A 363 -7.01 22.50 3.57
CA ALA A 363 -7.18 21.14 4.07
C ALA A 363 -8.32 21.00 5.09
N TYR A 364 -8.47 21.96 6.02
CA TYR A 364 -9.58 21.95 6.99
C TYR A 364 -10.95 22.02 6.31
N SER A 365 -11.15 22.99 5.42
CA SER A 365 -12.46 23.23 4.80
C SER A 365 -12.76 22.23 3.68
N ASP A 366 -11.91 22.21 2.65
CA ASP A 366 -12.14 21.41 1.46
C ASP A 366 -11.80 19.93 1.71
N GLY A 367 -10.84 19.64 2.58
CA GLY A 367 -10.53 18.27 2.99
C GLY A 367 -11.64 17.64 3.83
N ALA A 368 -12.22 18.34 4.81
CA ALA A 368 -13.40 17.83 5.52
C ALA A 368 -14.59 17.63 4.57
N ARG A 369 -14.81 18.57 3.63
CA ARG A 369 -15.83 18.44 2.58
C ARG A 369 -15.59 17.22 1.69
N PHE A 370 -14.34 16.90 1.37
CA PHE A 370 -13.97 15.70 0.63
C PHE A 370 -14.37 14.43 1.39
N TRP A 371 -14.05 14.35 2.69
CA TRP A 371 -14.42 13.20 3.51
C TRP A 371 -15.94 13.01 3.66
N LYS A 372 -16.71 14.10 3.78
CA LYS A 372 -18.19 14.05 3.70
C LYS A 372 -18.66 13.47 2.35
N GLY A 373 -17.95 13.74 1.26
CA GLY A 373 -18.20 13.17 -0.06
C GLY A 373 -17.92 11.67 -0.13
N ILE A 374 -16.79 11.23 0.43
CA ILE A 374 -16.46 9.80 0.53
C ILE A 374 -17.47 9.07 1.43
N ALA A 375 -17.88 9.66 2.56
CA ALA A 375 -18.91 9.12 3.44
C ALA A 375 -20.26 8.97 2.72
N ALA A 376 -20.65 9.94 1.88
CA ALA A 376 -21.84 9.83 1.04
C ALA A 376 -21.71 8.74 -0.04
N LEU A 377 -20.51 8.54 -0.58
CA LEU A 377 -20.24 7.56 -1.62
C LEU A 377 -20.22 6.11 -1.10
N LEU A 378 -19.66 5.90 0.09
CA LEU A 378 -19.42 4.57 0.66
C LEU A 378 -20.39 4.18 1.78
N GLY A 379 -21.12 5.16 2.31
CA GLY A 379 -21.87 5.06 3.56
C GLY A 379 -20.99 5.35 4.77
N VAL A 380 -21.47 6.19 5.69
CA VAL A 380 -20.76 6.66 6.89
C VAL A 380 -20.16 5.50 7.70
N ALA A 381 -20.97 4.49 8.04
CA ALA A 381 -20.51 3.36 8.87
C ALA A 381 -19.44 2.50 8.18
N THR A 382 -19.61 2.25 6.88
CA THR A 382 -18.62 1.54 6.06
C THR A 382 -17.32 2.34 6.00
N PHE A 383 -17.41 3.65 5.76
CA PHE A 383 -16.25 4.53 5.68
C PHE A 383 -15.48 4.59 7.01
N LYS A 384 -16.17 4.74 8.15
CA LYS A 384 -15.55 4.68 9.49
C LYS A 384 -14.80 3.35 9.70
N THR A 385 -15.41 2.23 9.31
CA THR A 385 -14.77 0.89 9.38
C THR A 385 -13.53 0.81 8.49
N LEU A 386 -13.60 1.35 7.27
CA LEU A 386 -12.46 1.38 6.35
C LEU A 386 -11.30 2.20 6.91
N MET A 387 -11.56 3.37 7.50
CA MET A 387 -10.54 4.22 8.09
C MET A 387 -9.94 3.61 9.36
N LYS A 388 -10.73 2.93 10.19
CA LYS A 388 -10.24 2.09 11.28
C LYS A 388 -9.28 1.02 10.78
N ASP A 389 -9.69 0.24 9.77
CA ASP A 389 -8.85 -0.81 9.21
C ASP A 389 -7.58 -0.25 8.55
N LEU A 390 -7.66 0.94 7.92
CA LEU A 390 -6.50 1.65 7.37
C LEU A 390 -5.50 1.97 8.48
N TYR A 391 -5.96 2.58 9.57
CA TYR A 391 -5.13 2.84 10.75
C TYR A 391 -4.51 1.55 11.29
N LEU A 392 -5.29 0.50 11.52
CA LEU A 392 -4.78 -0.77 12.03
C LEU A 392 -3.75 -1.42 11.10
N THR A 393 -3.90 -1.26 9.79
CA THR A 393 -2.99 -1.79 8.78
C THR A 393 -1.66 -1.06 8.76
N TYR A 394 -1.68 0.27 8.86
CA TYR A 394 -0.49 1.11 8.63
C TYR A 394 0.06 1.80 9.87
N ARG A 395 -0.57 1.66 11.05
CA ARG A 395 -0.15 2.32 12.30
C ARG A 395 1.36 2.23 12.52
N GLY A 396 1.95 3.37 12.82
CA GLY A 396 3.38 3.56 12.99
C GLY A 396 4.13 3.87 11.71
N ASN A 397 3.52 3.78 10.51
CA ASN A 397 4.17 4.03 9.24
C ASN A 397 3.61 5.29 8.54
N PRO A 398 4.39 5.90 7.63
CA PRO A 398 3.87 6.93 6.74
C PRO A 398 2.88 6.36 5.71
N VAL A 399 1.94 7.19 5.29
CA VAL A 399 0.85 6.89 4.35
C VAL A 399 0.72 8.07 3.38
N SER A 400 0.80 7.79 2.08
CA SER A 400 0.56 8.80 1.05
C SER A 400 -0.93 8.90 0.69
N THR A 401 -1.31 10.01 0.06
CA THR A 401 -2.65 10.23 -0.50
C THR A 401 -3.04 9.10 -1.46
N ALA A 402 -2.09 8.68 -2.30
CA ALA A 402 -2.29 7.57 -3.24
C ALA A 402 -2.56 6.24 -2.51
N MET A 403 -1.87 5.96 -1.41
CA MET A 403 -2.13 4.76 -0.61
C MET A 403 -3.55 4.75 -0.03
N ILE A 404 -4.09 5.90 0.38
CA ILE A 404 -5.47 6.02 0.87
C ILE A 404 -6.46 5.79 -0.28
N GLU A 405 -6.23 6.40 -1.45
CA GLU A 405 -7.04 6.16 -2.65
C GLU A 405 -7.09 4.67 -3.01
N GLU A 406 -5.92 4.04 -3.15
CA GLU A 406 -5.77 2.62 -3.46
C GLU A 406 -6.49 1.75 -2.45
N TYR A 407 -6.37 2.10 -1.17
CA TYR A 407 -7.00 1.38 -0.07
C TYR A 407 -8.54 1.48 -0.13
N LEU A 408 -9.07 2.69 -0.29
CA LEU A 408 -10.51 2.92 -0.35
C LEU A 408 -11.12 2.26 -1.59
N LEU A 409 -10.49 2.40 -2.76
CA LEU A 409 -10.95 1.73 -3.99
C LEU A 409 -10.95 0.21 -3.83
N ARG A 410 -9.82 -0.39 -3.42
CA ARG A 410 -9.69 -1.84 -3.39
C ARG A 410 -10.62 -2.48 -2.35
N ARG A 411 -10.90 -1.80 -1.24
CA ARG A 411 -11.73 -2.35 -0.15
C ARG A 411 -13.22 -2.06 -0.32
N SER A 412 -13.59 -0.90 -0.86
CA SER A 412 -14.99 -0.57 -1.11
C SER A 412 -15.51 -1.16 -2.43
N GLY A 413 -14.63 -1.34 -3.41
CA GLY A 413 -15.00 -1.71 -4.77
C GLY A 413 -15.76 -0.61 -5.53
N ASN A 414 -15.74 0.64 -5.05
CA ASN A 414 -16.43 1.75 -5.72
C ASN A 414 -15.45 2.55 -6.61
N PRO A 415 -15.56 2.48 -7.95
CA PRO A 415 -14.64 3.15 -8.87
C PRO A 415 -14.76 4.67 -8.85
N GLN A 416 -15.86 5.24 -8.35
CA GLN A 416 -16.02 6.70 -8.24
C GLN A 416 -15.06 7.32 -7.20
N VAL A 417 -14.41 6.50 -6.36
CA VAL A 417 -13.30 6.96 -5.52
C VAL A 417 -12.20 7.58 -6.40
N VAL A 418 -11.88 6.97 -7.55
CA VAL A 418 -10.86 7.47 -8.49
C VAL A 418 -11.26 8.86 -9.01
N ASP A 419 -12.52 9.03 -9.38
CA ASP A 419 -13.04 10.32 -9.86
C ASP A 419 -12.99 11.40 -8.80
N ALA A 420 -13.25 11.05 -7.54
CA ALA A 420 -13.23 11.95 -6.40
C ALA A 420 -11.81 12.44 -6.11
N PHE A 421 -10.83 11.52 -6.04
CA PHE A 421 -9.42 11.88 -5.86
C PHE A 421 -8.89 12.71 -7.03
N HIS A 422 -9.18 12.30 -8.28
CA HIS A 422 -8.83 13.07 -9.49
C HIS A 422 -9.29 14.53 -9.38
N ARG A 423 -10.56 14.73 -9.03
CA ARG A 423 -11.20 16.05 -9.12
C ARG A 423 -10.96 16.93 -7.90
N PHE A 424 -11.03 16.36 -6.70
CA PHE A 424 -11.13 17.11 -5.45
C PHE A 424 -9.92 16.95 -4.52
N VAL A 425 -8.93 16.15 -4.92
CA VAL A 425 -7.66 16.02 -4.20
C VAL A 425 -6.49 16.43 -5.08
N TYR A 426 -6.39 15.87 -6.28
CA TYR A 426 -5.32 16.21 -7.23
C TYR A 426 -5.61 17.46 -8.06
N GLY A 427 -6.79 18.07 -7.89
CA GLY A 427 -7.15 19.33 -8.56
C GLY A 427 -7.23 19.24 -10.08
N LEU A 428 -7.48 18.06 -10.64
CA LEU A 428 -7.42 17.85 -12.09
C LEU A 428 -8.76 18.17 -12.78
N ALA A 429 -8.65 18.69 -14.00
CA ALA A 429 -9.80 18.98 -14.85
C ALA A 429 -10.47 17.69 -15.36
N ASN A 430 -11.71 17.79 -15.85
CA ASN A 430 -12.25 16.73 -16.71
C ASN A 430 -11.35 16.60 -17.94
N PRO A 431 -10.81 15.41 -18.24
CA PRO A 431 -10.00 15.25 -19.44
C PRO A 431 -10.79 15.61 -20.70
N SER A 432 -10.18 16.41 -21.57
CA SER A 432 -10.75 16.81 -22.85
C SER A 432 -9.66 16.89 -23.92
N PRO A 433 -9.62 15.97 -24.92
CA PRO A 433 -10.48 14.79 -25.03
C PRO A 433 -10.29 13.80 -23.85
N ALA A 434 -11.21 12.85 -23.70
CA ALA A 434 -11.07 11.79 -22.70
C ALA A 434 -9.89 10.86 -23.04
N PRO A 435 -9.17 10.29 -22.03
CA PRO A 435 -8.23 9.23 -22.29
C PRO A 435 -8.94 7.97 -22.80
N ASP A 436 -8.18 7.07 -23.41
CA ASP A 436 -8.62 5.74 -23.84
C ASP A 436 -7.54 4.75 -23.41
N LEU A 437 -7.66 4.29 -22.17
CA LEU A 437 -6.71 3.43 -21.50
C LEU A 437 -7.08 1.97 -21.74
N TRP A 438 -6.08 1.18 -22.13
CA TRP A 438 -6.33 -0.21 -22.46
C TRP A 438 -5.21 -1.15 -22.06
N LEU A 439 -5.60 -2.39 -21.89
CA LEU A 439 -4.77 -3.55 -21.64
C LEU A 439 -4.95 -4.50 -22.82
N ARG A 440 -3.87 -4.98 -23.41
CA ARG A 440 -3.98 -5.87 -24.58
C ARG A 440 -4.49 -7.25 -24.18
N ASP A 441 -5.51 -7.75 -24.87
CA ASP A 441 -6.10 -9.07 -24.63
C ASP A 441 -5.24 -10.22 -25.18
N ALA A 442 -4.67 -10.05 -26.37
CA ALA A 442 -3.84 -11.06 -27.01
C ALA A 442 -2.82 -10.44 -27.98
N SER A 443 -1.87 -11.24 -28.45
CA SER A 443 -0.98 -10.79 -29.53
C SER A 443 -1.80 -10.42 -30.78
N GLY A 444 -1.68 -9.18 -31.26
CA GLY A 444 -2.43 -8.67 -32.40
C GLY A 444 -3.68 -7.87 -32.06
N ASP A 445 -4.09 -7.81 -30.79
CA ASP A 445 -5.18 -6.95 -30.35
C ASP A 445 -4.76 -5.46 -30.44
N PRO A 446 -5.50 -4.63 -31.22
CA PRO A 446 -5.22 -3.21 -31.39
C PRO A 446 -5.76 -2.32 -30.26
N GLY A 447 -6.44 -2.87 -29.25
CA GLY A 447 -7.01 -2.10 -28.13
C GLY A 447 -8.38 -1.50 -28.44
N ASN A 448 -9.16 -2.17 -29.28
CA ASN A 448 -10.57 -1.81 -29.51
C ASN A 448 -11.46 -2.58 -28.54
N ASP A 449 -12.63 -2.03 -28.22
CA ASP A 449 -13.68 -2.82 -27.58
C ASP A 449 -14.08 -4.00 -28.46
N SER A 450 -14.44 -5.11 -27.82
CA SER A 450 -14.82 -6.37 -28.47
C SER A 450 -13.67 -7.05 -29.22
N TRP A 451 -13.01 -7.99 -28.53
CA TRP A 451 -11.98 -8.87 -29.09
C TRP A 451 -12.49 -10.31 -29.23
N ASP A 452 -12.36 -10.89 -30.42
CA ASP A 452 -12.82 -12.28 -30.72
C ASP A 452 -11.67 -13.31 -30.65
N GLY A 453 -10.55 -12.95 -30.01
CA GLY A 453 -9.39 -13.83 -29.83
C GLY A 453 -9.23 -14.35 -28.39
N ALA A 454 -8.04 -14.89 -28.08
CA ALA A 454 -7.76 -15.52 -26.78
C ALA A 454 -7.47 -14.49 -25.66
N PHE A 455 -8.50 -13.71 -25.27
CA PHE A 455 -8.41 -12.65 -24.24
C PHE A 455 -7.98 -13.14 -22.86
N TRP A 456 -8.14 -14.43 -22.57
CA TRP A 456 -7.79 -15.04 -21.29
C TRP A 456 -6.28 -15.28 -21.10
N ASN A 457 -5.44 -14.83 -22.02
CA ASN A 457 -3.99 -14.93 -21.95
C ASN A 457 -3.30 -13.62 -22.35
N SER A 458 -3.69 -12.53 -21.70
CA SER A 458 -3.10 -11.21 -21.93
C SER A 458 -1.57 -11.23 -21.80
N PRO A 459 -0.83 -10.61 -22.76
CA PRO A 459 0.60 -10.35 -22.66
C PRO A 459 0.92 -9.07 -21.86
N ASP A 460 -0.10 -8.27 -21.56
CA ASP A 460 0.04 -7.06 -20.74
C ASP A 460 -0.12 -7.37 -19.25
N LEU A 461 -0.48 -8.59 -18.87
CA LEU A 461 -0.49 -9.05 -17.47
C LEU A 461 0.62 -10.08 -17.20
N TRP A 462 1.30 -9.96 -16.07
CA TRP A 462 2.23 -10.98 -15.59
C TRP A 462 2.44 -10.91 -14.07
N ILE A 463 3.19 -11.90 -13.56
CA ILE A 463 3.54 -12.04 -12.15
C ILE A 463 5.07 -12.14 -12.07
N ARG A 464 5.64 -11.53 -11.03
CA ARG A 464 7.03 -11.70 -10.60
C ARG A 464 7.05 -12.20 -9.16
N ARG A 465 8.01 -13.07 -8.84
CA ARG A 465 8.24 -13.60 -7.49
C ARG A 465 9.00 -12.64 -6.58
N ASP A 466 9.64 -11.63 -7.17
CA ASP A 466 10.41 -10.59 -6.49
C ASP A 466 9.92 -9.21 -6.92
N ASN A 467 10.15 -8.19 -6.10
CA ASN A 467 9.91 -6.78 -6.48
C ASN A 467 11.00 -6.28 -7.44
N ASP A 468 11.11 -6.91 -8.59
CA ASP A 468 12.04 -6.52 -9.63
C ASP A 468 11.35 -5.66 -10.70
N ASN A 469 12.09 -5.34 -11.76
CA ASN A 469 11.55 -4.69 -12.96
C ASN A 469 11.49 -5.68 -14.13
N GLY A 470 11.38 -6.97 -13.83
CA GLY A 470 11.33 -8.04 -14.82
C GLY A 470 10.01 -8.02 -15.59
N ILE A 471 10.08 -8.30 -16.89
CA ILE A 471 8.95 -8.26 -17.82
C ILE A 471 8.45 -9.65 -18.25
N VAL A 472 9.00 -10.71 -17.66
CA VAL A 472 8.69 -12.10 -18.01
C VAL A 472 7.82 -12.71 -16.91
N HIS A 473 6.72 -13.35 -17.32
CA HIS A 473 5.83 -14.03 -16.40
C HIS A 473 6.52 -15.20 -15.68
N GLN A 474 6.33 -15.27 -14.36
CA GLN A 474 6.67 -16.41 -13.52
C GLN A 474 5.41 -16.99 -12.87
N ALA A 475 5.40 -18.29 -12.62
CA ALA A 475 4.38 -18.89 -11.76
C ALA A 475 4.49 -18.27 -10.35
N PRO A 476 3.36 -17.87 -9.72
CA PRO A 476 3.37 -17.34 -8.37
C PRO A 476 3.90 -18.40 -7.39
N GLU A 477 4.55 -17.94 -6.33
CA GLU A 477 5.12 -18.79 -5.29
C GLU A 477 4.29 -18.66 -4.00
N TYR A 478 3.71 -19.77 -3.53
CA TYR A 478 2.94 -19.78 -2.30
C TYR A 478 3.83 -19.55 -1.07
N GLY A 479 3.28 -18.89 -0.04
CA GLY A 479 3.99 -18.64 1.22
C GLY A 479 4.90 -17.41 1.21
N GLN A 480 5.10 -16.76 0.06
CA GLN A 480 5.80 -15.48 -0.06
C GLN A 480 4.99 -14.42 -0.80
N ASP A 481 5.41 -13.17 -0.67
CA ASP A 481 4.84 -12.10 -1.48
C ASP A 481 5.18 -12.32 -2.95
N ASN A 482 4.26 -11.94 -3.82
CA ASN A 482 4.48 -11.89 -5.26
C ASN A 482 4.11 -10.48 -5.74
N TRP A 483 4.35 -10.18 -7.03
CA TRP A 483 4.07 -8.87 -7.60
C TRP A 483 3.25 -8.98 -8.88
N PHE A 484 2.04 -8.42 -8.83
CA PHE A 484 1.20 -8.20 -10.00
C PHE A 484 1.83 -7.15 -10.90
N HIS A 485 1.71 -7.34 -12.21
CA HIS A 485 2.15 -6.38 -13.20
C HIS A 485 1.08 -6.23 -14.29
N ALA A 486 0.83 -4.99 -14.69
CA ALA A 486 0.05 -4.62 -15.86
C ALA A 486 0.83 -3.64 -16.73
N ARG A 487 0.77 -3.82 -18.04
CA ARG A 487 1.23 -2.84 -19.02
C ARG A 487 0.04 -2.07 -19.56
N VAL A 488 -0.15 -0.86 -19.06
CA VAL A 488 -1.23 0.05 -19.44
C VAL A 488 -0.81 0.88 -20.64
N ARG A 489 -1.72 1.09 -21.58
CA ARG A 489 -1.51 1.85 -22.81
C ARG A 489 -2.55 2.95 -22.88
N ASN A 490 -2.19 4.08 -23.48
CA ASN A 490 -3.16 5.11 -23.86
C ASN A 490 -3.21 5.19 -25.39
N LYS A 491 -4.39 5.17 -25.99
CA LYS A 491 -4.54 5.16 -27.46
C LYS A 491 -3.91 6.39 -28.09
N ALA A 492 -3.40 6.25 -29.31
CA ALA A 492 -2.93 7.42 -30.06
C ALA A 492 -4.16 8.28 -30.48
N GLY A 493 -4.11 9.58 -30.25
CA GLY A 493 -5.18 10.52 -30.60
C GLY A 493 -6.29 10.69 -29.55
N SER A 494 -6.24 9.98 -28.42
CA SER A 494 -7.06 10.24 -27.23
C SER A 494 -6.48 11.39 -26.39
N GLY A 495 -7.10 11.67 -25.24
CA GLY A 495 -6.58 12.59 -24.23
C GLY A 495 -5.49 11.99 -23.36
N ALA A 496 -4.70 12.83 -22.69
CA ALA A 496 -3.75 12.37 -21.68
C ALA A 496 -4.48 11.89 -20.43
N ALA A 497 -4.07 10.74 -19.88
CA ALA A 497 -4.50 10.32 -18.56
C ALA A 497 -3.57 10.94 -17.51
N GLN A 498 -4.03 12.02 -16.88
CA GLN A 498 -3.27 12.72 -15.82
C GLN A 498 -3.21 11.90 -14.53
N HIS A 499 -4.24 11.08 -14.28
CA HIS A 499 -4.38 10.18 -13.14
C HIS A 499 -5.22 8.97 -13.56
N PHE A 500 -4.81 7.79 -13.11
CA PHE A 500 -5.52 6.52 -13.31
C PHE A 500 -5.13 5.51 -12.23
N VAL A 501 -5.97 4.51 -12.01
CA VAL A 501 -5.71 3.44 -11.05
C VAL A 501 -5.85 2.08 -11.73
N VAL A 502 -4.87 1.20 -11.52
CA VAL A 502 -4.96 -0.20 -11.95
C VAL A 502 -5.32 -1.07 -10.76
N THR A 503 -6.36 -1.89 -10.90
CA THR A 503 -6.74 -2.87 -9.88
C THR A 503 -6.39 -4.28 -10.32
N PHE A 504 -6.08 -5.14 -9.36
CA PHE A 504 -5.70 -6.53 -9.58
C PHE A 504 -6.50 -7.45 -8.67
N HIS A 505 -7.03 -8.53 -9.26
CA HIS A 505 -7.70 -9.61 -8.55
C HIS A 505 -7.17 -10.96 -9.03
N ALA A 506 -7.19 -11.95 -8.15
CA ALA A 506 -6.91 -13.35 -8.46
C ALA A 506 -8.13 -14.22 -8.09
N LYS A 507 -8.74 -14.90 -9.05
CA LYS A 507 -9.85 -15.86 -8.80
C LYS A 507 -9.29 -17.27 -8.71
N GLY A 508 -9.59 -17.98 -7.62
CA GLY A 508 -9.13 -19.35 -7.38
C GLY A 508 -9.89 -20.43 -8.18
N PHE A 509 -10.55 -20.07 -9.28
CA PHE A 509 -11.27 -21.00 -10.15
C PHE A 509 -11.08 -20.60 -11.62
N ALA A 510 -11.20 -21.59 -12.51
CA ALA A 510 -11.10 -21.38 -13.95
C ALA A 510 -12.45 -20.95 -14.52
N GLY A 511 -12.70 -19.65 -14.65
CA GLY A 511 -13.95 -19.10 -15.20
C GLY A 511 -13.85 -18.76 -16.68
N THR A 512 -14.91 -18.99 -17.44
CA THR A 512 -14.97 -18.59 -18.86
C THR A 512 -15.53 -17.18 -19.07
N GLN A 513 -16.36 -16.65 -18.17
CA GLN A 513 -17.08 -15.38 -18.36
C GLN A 513 -16.98 -14.44 -17.15
N PHE A 514 -15.81 -13.84 -16.93
CA PHE A 514 -15.66 -12.83 -15.88
C PHE A 514 -16.26 -11.48 -16.32
N GLN A 515 -16.99 -10.82 -15.41
CA GLN A 515 -17.69 -9.55 -15.62
C GLN A 515 -17.25 -8.46 -14.63
N TYR A 516 -17.14 -7.23 -15.12
CA TYR A 516 -16.90 -6.06 -14.29
C TYR A 516 -18.22 -5.50 -13.71
N PRO A 517 -18.27 -5.00 -12.45
CA PRO A 517 -17.19 -5.01 -11.46
C PRO A 517 -17.13 -6.30 -10.63
N ALA A 518 -18.15 -7.16 -10.67
CA ALA A 518 -18.33 -8.26 -9.72
C ALA A 518 -17.12 -9.21 -9.58
N ASP A 519 -16.38 -9.43 -10.67
CA ASP A 519 -15.19 -10.27 -10.66
C ASP A 519 -13.88 -9.51 -10.38
N PHE A 520 -13.88 -8.19 -10.47
CA PHE A 520 -12.67 -7.36 -10.36
C PHE A 520 -12.58 -6.63 -9.02
N LEU A 521 -13.72 -6.28 -8.43
CA LEU A 521 -13.84 -5.46 -7.24
C LEU A 521 -14.74 -6.15 -6.19
N PRO A 522 -14.46 -6.00 -4.88
CA PRO A 522 -13.25 -5.44 -4.26
C PRO A 522 -11.98 -6.18 -4.72
N ALA A 523 -10.87 -5.44 -4.86
CA ALA A 523 -9.63 -5.96 -5.43
C ALA A 523 -8.64 -6.42 -4.35
N ILE A 524 -7.68 -7.29 -4.72
CA ILE A 524 -6.57 -7.67 -3.84
C ILE A 524 -5.62 -6.48 -3.69
N ALA A 525 -5.29 -5.84 -4.81
CA ALA A 525 -4.40 -4.70 -4.87
C ALA A 525 -4.92 -3.64 -5.86
N ALA A 526 -4.58 -2.38 -5.59
CA ALA A 526 -4.79 -1.26 -6.49
C ALA A 526 -3.50 -0.43 -6.53
N ARG A 527 -3.24 0.27 -7.64
CA ARG A 527 -2.09 1.17 -7.79
C ARG A 527 -2.48 2.43 -8.54
N ALA A 528 -2.34 3.57 -7.88
CA ALA A 528 -2.54 4.87 -8.48
C ALA A 528 -1.30 5.31 -9.25
N GLU A 529 -1.51 5.80 -10.46
CA GLU A 529 -0.48 6.18 -11.40
C GLU A 529 -0.89 7.47 -12.11
N PHE A 530 0.11 8.17 -12.62
CA PHE A 530 -0.07 9.50 -13.18
C PHE A 530 0.67 9.63 -14.51
N ASP A 531 0.24 10.64 -15.26
CA ASP A 531 0.91 11.17 -16.44
C ASP A 531 1.19 10.12 -17.51
N LEU A 532 0.14 9.66 -18.19
CA LEU A 532 0.22 8.79 -19.36
C LEU A 532 -0.28 9.52 -20.62
N ALA A 533 0.68 10.03 -21.40
CA ALA A 533 0.42 10.75 -22.63
C ALA A 533 -0.29 9.88 -23.69
N PRO A 534 -1.03 10.48 -24.65
CA PRO A 534 -1.63 9.74 -25.77
C PRO A 534 -0.57 8.97 -26.56
N GLY A 535 -0.85 7.71 -26.87
CA GLY A 535 0.09 6.79 -27.54
C GLY A 535 1.20 6.22 -26.66
N ALA A 536 1.30 6.65 -25.39
CA ALA A 536 2.32 6.15 -24.47
C ALA A 536 1.91 4.83 -23.79
N THR A 537 2.87 4.19 -23.13
CA THR A 537 2.68 2.93 -22.39
C THR A 537 3.43 3.02 -21.07
N LYS A 538 2.85 2.47 -19.99
CA LYS A 538 3.44 2.40 -18.66
C LYS A 538 3.27 1.01 -18.05
N ILE A 539 4.27 0.55 -17.32
CA ILE A 539 4.17 -0.69 -16.52
C ILE A 539 3.82 -0.28 -15.10
N VAL A 540 2.75 -0.87 -14.58
CA VAL A 540 2.23 -0.67 -13.23
C VAL A 540 2.42 -1.97 -12.47
N LYS A 541 2.92 -1.89 -11.22
CA LYS A 541 3.14 -3.07 -10.38
C LYS A 541 2.58 -2.92 -8.98
N ALA A 542 1.97 -3.99 -8.46
CA ALA A 542 1.35 -4.02 -7.15
C ALA A 542 1.75 -5.27 -6.37
N ARG A 543 1.92 -5.14 -5.04
CA ARG A 543 2.22 -6.30 -4.18
C ARG A 543 0.99 -7.21 -4.09
N TRP A 544 1.21 -8.51 -4.26
CA TRP A 544 0.30 -9.59 -3.93
C TRP A 544 0.72 -10.18 -2.57
N PRO A 545 0.00 -9.87 -1.48
CA PRO A 545 0.41 -10.29 -0.14
C PRO A 545 0.45 -11.82 -0.03
N ARG A 546 1.50 -12.36 0.61
CA ARG A 546 1.71 -13.81 0.79
C ARG A 546 0.49 -14.59 1.29
N ALA A 547 -0.30 -13.96 2.16
CA ALA A 547 -1.48 -14.57 2.77
C ALA A 547 -2.65 -14.75 1.79
N LEU A 548 -2.62 -14.03 0.66
CA LEU A 548 -3.63 -14.05 -0.40
C LEU A 548 -3.14 -14.77 -1.65
N VAL A 549 -1.91 -15.29 -1.66
CA VAL A 549 -1.39 -16.11 -2.77
C VAL A 549 -1.98 -17.51 -2.62
N PRO A 550 -2.67 -18.04 -3.65
CA PRO A 550 -3.24 -19.38 -3.63
C PRO A 550 -2.17 -20.45 -3.41
N ALA A 551 -2.57 -21.55 -2.77
CA ALA A 551 -1.68 -22.70 -2.57
C ALA A 551 -1.18 -23.27 -3.90
N GLU A 552 0.00 -23.89 -3.85
CA GLU A 552 0.57 -24.54 -5.02
C GLU A 552 -0.41 -25.52 -5.65
N GLY A 553 -0.42 -25.53 -6.98
CA GLY A 553 -1.36 -26.32 -7.74
C GLY A 553 -2.79 -25.80 -7.67
N THR A 554 -3.08 -24.54 -7.37
CA THR A 554 -4.45 -24.00 -7.56
C THR A 554 -4.57 -23.34 -8.93
N HIS A 555 -5.66 -23.59 -9.66
CA HIS A 555 -5.95 -22.78 -10.85
C HIS A 555 -6.23 -21.34 -10.41
N THR A 556 -5.52 -20.37 -10.98
CA THR A 556 -5.75 -18.96 -10.71
C THR A 556 -5.94 -18.16 -11.99
N CYS A 557 -7.02 -17.38 -12.06
CA CYS A 557 -7.21 -16.35 -13.08
C CYS A 557 -6.80 -14.99 -12.52
N LEU A 558 -5.76 -14.39 -13.08
CA LEU A 558 -5.41 -12.98 -12.85
C LEU A 558 -6.34 -12.10 -13.67
N LEU A 559 -6.96 -11.13 -13.00
CA LEU A 559 -7.84 -10.12 -13.59
C LEU A 559 -7.27 -8.75 -13.27
N ALA A 560 -7.31 -7.85 -14.24
CA ALA A 560 -6.94 -6.45 -14.03
C ALA A 560 -7.92 -5.50 -14.72
N SER A 561 -8.18 -4.36 -14.08
CA SER A 561 -8.93 -3.26 -14.66
C SER A 561 -8.14 -1.96 -14.55
N VAL A 562 -8.20 -1.11 -15.58
CA VAL A 562 -7.70 0.27 -15.53
C VAL A 562 -8.86 1.26 -15.46
N ILE A 563 -8.81 2.17 -14.48
CA ILE A 563 -9.89 3.12 -14.18
C ILE A 563 -9.29 4.53 -14.22
N ALA A 564 -9.86 5.42 -15.02
CA ALA A 564 -9.46 6.83 -15.07
C ALA A 564 -10.69 7.72 -15.22
N ARG A 565 -10.63 8.98 -14.76
CA ARG A 565 -11.76 9.88 -14.93
C ARG A 565 -12.08 10.09 -16.42
N GLY A 566 -13.32 9.81 -16.80
CA GLY A 566 -13.78 9.85 -18.19
C GLY A 566 -13.54 8.56 -18.99
N ASP A 567 -12.92 7.55 -18.38
CA ASP A 567 -12.63 6.25 -18.98
C ASP A 567 -12.70 5.13 -17.92
N HIS A 568 -13.93 4.73 -17.57
CA HIS A 568 -14.21 3.65 -16.61
C HIS A 568 -14.61 2.38 -17.36
N PRO A 569 -14.23 1.19 -16.88
CA PRO A 569 -14.84 -0.04 -17.37
C PRO A 569 -16.36 -0.01 -17.12
N ILE A 570 -17.14 -0.37 -18.14
CA ILE A 570 -18.60 -0.39 -18.05
C ILE A 570 -19.09 -1.62 -17.27
N ALA A 571 -19.97 -1.40 -16.30
CA ALA A 571 -20.59 -2.48 -15.52
C ALA A 571 -21.40 -3.46 -16.40
N GLY A 572 -21.31 -4.75 -16.08
CA GLY A 572 -21.92 -5.85 -16.82
C GLY A 572 -21.12 -6.32 -18.04
N ARG A 573 -20.03 -5.63 -18.42
CA ARG A 573 -19.18 -6.06 -19.53
C ARG A 573 -18.25 -7.19 -19.13
N HIS A 574 -18.07 -8.13 -20.06
CA HIS A 574 -17.06 -9.16 -19.93
C HIS A 574 -15.68 -8.64 -20.34
N VAL A 575 -14.62 -9.37 -19.97
CA VAL A 575 -13.22 -9.05 -20.29
C VAL A 575 -13.05 -8.66 -21.77
N TRP A 576 -13.52 -9.51 -22.68
CA TRP A 576 -13.33 -9.30 -24.13
C TRP A 576 -14.16 -8.15 -24.71
N GLU A 577 -15.09 -7.59 -23.96
CA GLU A 577 -16.01 -6.55 -24.46
C GLU A 577 -15.53 -5.13 -24.19
N HIS A 578 -14.50 -4.96 -23.36
CA HIS A 578 -14.05 -3.66 -22.94
C HIS A 578 -12.53 -3.63 -22.77
N ASN A 579 -11.88 -2.71 -23.48
CA ASN A 579 -10.42 -2.64 -23.57
C ASN A 579 -9.71 -2.27 -22.24
N ASN A 580 -10.41 -1.67 -21.27
CA ASN A 580 -9.91 -1.44 -19.90
C ASN A 580 -9.78 -2.70 -19.03
N LEU A 581 -10.26 -3.87 -19.51
CA LEU A 581 -10.25 -5.13 -18.77
C LEU A 581 -9.24 -6.08 -19.41
N ALA A 582 -8.57 -6.89 -18.59
CA ALA A 582 -7.74 -7.99 -19.08
C ALA A 582 -7.75 -9.19 -18.16
N GLN A 583 -7.51 -10.37 -18.74
CA GLN A 583 -7.40 -11.64 -18.03
C GLN A 583 -6.11 -12.38 -18.41
N LYS A 584 -5.53 -13.08 -17.42
CA LYS A 584 -4.49 -14.08 -17.65
C LYS A 584 -4.68 -15.29 -16.75
N ASN A 585 -4.79 -16.47 -17.32
CA ASN A 585 -4.77 -17.69 -16.49
C ASN A 585 -3.34 -18.09 -16.15
N LEU A 586 -3.15 -18.52 -14.92
CA LEU A 586 -1.85 -18.81 -14.32
C LEU A 586 -1.60 -20.32 -14.16
N THR A 587 -2.34 -21.19 -14.86
CA THR A 587 -2.17 -22.65 -14.70
C THR A 587 -0.93 -23.13 -15.41
N VAL A 588 0.10 -23.40 -14.62
CA VAL A 588 1.34 -24.06 -15.02
C VAL A 588 1.54 -25.24 -14.07
N VAL A 589 1.61 -26.46 -14.60
CA VAL A 589 1.75 -27.69 -13.80
C VAL A 589 2.87 -28.56 -14.36
N ASP A 590 3.72 -29.09 -13.50
CA ASP A 590 4.71 -30.08 -13.89
C ASP A 590 4.09 -31.48 -13.79
N MET A 591 4.15 -32.27 -14.87
CA MET A 591 3.57 -33.62 -14.91
C MET A 591 4.52 -34.64 -15.54
N LEU A 592 4.57 -35.83 -14.94
CA LEU A 592 5.31 -36.97 -15.48
C LEU A 592 4.59 -37.55 -16.71
N PRO A 593 5.30 -38.22 -17.63
CA PRO A 593 4.66 -39.00 -18.70
C PRO A 593 3.67 -40.03 -18.13
N ASP A 594 2.60 -40.32 -18.89
CA ASP A 594 1.54 -41.28 -18.49
C ASP A 594 0.73 -40.86 -17.24
N THR A 595 0.67 -39.56 -16.97
CA THR A 595 -0.17 -38.96 -15.92
C THR A 595 -1.22 -38.02 -16.51
N PHE A 596 -2.21 -37.65 -15.70
CA PHE A 596 -3.22 -36.66 -16.10
C PHE A 596 -3.48 -35.66 -14.98
N LEU A 597 -3.97 -34.47 -15.35
CA LEU A 597 -4.57 -33.49 -14.44
C LEU A 597 -6.03 -33.25 -14.82
N ILE A 598 -6.83 -32.79 -13.86
CA ILE A 598 -8.19 -32.33 -14.05
C ILE A 598 -8.29 -30.89 -13.52
N VAL A 599 -8.60 -29.94 -14.41
CA VAL A 599 -8.92 -28.55 -14.04
C VAL A 599 -10.44 -28.42 -13.92
N PRO A 600 -11.01 -28.07 -12.76
CA PRO A 600 -12.42 -27.70 -12.69
C PRO A 600 -12.63 -26.34 -13.36
N VAL A 601 -13.47 -26.33 -14.39
CA VAL A 601 -13.81 -25.16 -15.21
C VAL A 601 -15.27 -24.80 -15.00
N ILE A 602 -15.52 -23.53 -14.71
CA ILE A 602 -16.86 -22.95 -14.63
C ILE A 602 -17.20 -22.38 -16.00
N ILE A 603 -18.17 -23.01 -16.65
CA ILE A 603 -18.72 -22.58 -17.94
C ILE A 603 -20.03 -21.87 -17.64
N ALA A 604 -20.11 -20.58 -17.96
CA ALA A 604 -21.28 -19.78 -17.67
C ALA A 604 -21.94 -19.24 -18.94
N ASN A 605 -23.21 -18.87 -18.82
CA ASN A 605 -23.95 -18.12 -19.81
C ASN A 605 -24.69 -16.99 -19.09
N TRP A 606 -24.03 -15.84 -18.89
CA TRP A 606 -24.63 -14.74 -18.13
C TRP A 606 -25.59 -13.86 -18.92
N GLU A 607 -25.80 -14.14 -20.22
CA GLU A 607 -26.64 -13.28 -21.05
C GLU A 607 -27.51 -14.01 -22.09
N PRO A 608 -28.80 -13.61 -22.22
CA PRO A 608 -29.70 -14.19 -23.22
C PRO A 608 -29.23 -14.03 -24.67
N ARG A 609 -28.43 -13.00 -24.97
CA ARG A 609 -27.99 -12.71 -26.35
C ARG A 609 -27.13 -13.82 -26.94
N PHE A 610 -26.40 -14.58 -26.12
CA PHE A 610 -25.54 -15.68 -26.57
C PHE A 610 -26.32 -16.95 -26.96
N GLY A 611 -27.63 -16.99 -26.71
CA GLY A 611 -28.45 -18.17 -26.96
C GLY A 611 -28.19 -19.26 -25.94
N ARG A 612 -28.60 -20.49 -26.27
CA ARG A 612 -28.48 -21.67 -25.38
C ARG A 612 -27.38 -22.63 -25.81
N GLU A 613 -26.87 -22.52 -27.03
CA GLU A 613 -25.94 -23.50 -27.58
C GLU A 613 -24.52 -22.93 -27.68
N PHE A 614 -23.58 -23.67 -27.10
CA PHE A 614 -22.16 -23.31 -27.08
C PHE A 614 -21.32 -24.45 -27.63
N ALA A 615 -20.30 -24.10 -28.41
CA ALA A 615 -19.21 -25.01 -28.74
C ALA A 615 -18.06 -24.82 -27.75
N LEU A 616 -17.71 -25.90 -27.06
CA LEU A 616 -16.48 -26.02 -26.28
C LEU A 616 -15.39 -26.50 -27.22
N GLU A 617 -14.37 -25.68 -27.43
CA GLU A 617 -13.30 -25.90 -28.41
C GLU A 617 -11.97 -26.12 -27.68
N LEU A 618 -11.22 -27.11 -28.14
CA LEU A 618 -9.80 -27.24 -27.79
C LEU A 618 -8.96 -26.65 -28.91
N LEU A 619 -8.28 -25.54 -28.63
CA LEU A 619 -7.41 -24.86 -29.59
C LEU A 619 -5.96 -25.23 -29.29
N GLU A 620 -5.31 -25.85 -30.27
CA GLU A 620 -3.89 -26.19 -30.20
C GLU A 620 -3.02 -24.94 -30.33
N VAL A 621 -2.01 -24.83 -29.45
CA VAL A 621 -1.01 -23.76 -29.52
C VAL A 621 0.17 -24.23 -30.36
N ARG A 622 0.62 -23.41 -31.33
CA ARG A 622 1.78 -23.74 -32.17
C ARG A 622 2.99 -24.09 -31.30
N GLY A 623 3.62 -25.23 -31.60
CA GLY A 623 4.78 -25.72 -30.86
C GLY A 623 4.45 -26.47 -29.56
N SER A 624 3.17 -26.70 -29.24
CA SER A 624 2.78 -27.61 -28.16
C SER A 624 3.13 -29.05 -28.50
N ALA A 625 3.60 -29.82 -27.51
CA ALA A 625 3.68 -31.27 -27.62
C ALA A 625 2.27 -31.90 -27.75
N PRO A 626 2.16 -33.11 -28.34
CA PRO A 626 0.89 -33.85 -28.39
C PRO A 626 0.32 -34.12 -26.99
N PHE A 627 -1.00 -34.20 -26.89
CA PHE A 627 -1.69 -34.45 -25.61
C PHE A 627 -3.07 -35.07 -25.83
N GLY A 628 -3.58 -35.76 -24.81
CA GLY A 628 -4.98 -36.19 -24.76
C GLY A 628 -5.80 -35.22 -23.91
N ALA A 629 -7.02 -34.91 -24.34
CA ALA A 629 -7.94 -34.09 -23.53
C ALA A 629 -9.36 -34.66 -23.53
N SER A 630 -10.06 -34.50 -22.41
CA SER A 630 -11.45 -34.91 -22.25
C SER A 630 -12.18 -34.01 -21.26
N LEU A 631 -13.52 -34.03 -21.30
CA LEU A 631 -14.38 -33.37 -20.34
C LEU A 631 -15.04 -34.39 -19.40
N LEU A 632 -15.09 -34.05 -18.12
CA LEU A 632 -15.72 -34.80 -17.05
C LEU A 632 -16.94 -34.03 -16.55
N HIS A 633 -18.07 -34.73 -16.41
CA HIS A 633 -19.27 -34.17 -15.79
C HIS A 633 -20.07 -35.25 -15.06
N ALA A 634 -20.79 -34.87 -14.00
CA ALA A 634 -21.55 -35.81 -13.17
C ALA A 634 -22.70 -36.49 -13.93
N SER A 635 -23.31 -35.78 -14.88
CA SER A 635 -24.41 -36.28 -15.71
C SER A 635 -23.98 -36.48 -17.17
N PRO A 636 -24.27 -37.64 -17.80
CA PRO A 636 -23.96 -37.90 -19.20
C PRO A 636 -24.86 -37.10 -20.16
N GLU A 637 -26.01 -36.61 -19.69
CA GLU A 637 -26.99 -35.85 -20.49
C GLU A 637 -26.41 -34.55 -21.07
N ILE A 638 -25.40 -33.98 -20.39
CA ILE A 638 -24.72 -32.78 -20.88
C ILE A 638 -24.01 -33.02 -22.22
N PHE A 639 -23.65 -34.28 -22.50
CA PHE A 639 -22.97 -34.71 -23.71
C PHE A 639 -23.93 -35.26 -24.78
N ARG A 640 -25.25 -35.10 -24.63
CA ARG A 640 -26.26 -35.65 -25.56
C ARG A 640 -26.09 -35.23 -27.03
N LYS A 641 -25.44 -34.08 -27.28
CA LYS A 641 -25.14 -33.55 -28.62
C LYS A 641 -23.75 -33.94 -29.13
N ALA A 642 -22.97 -34.70 -28.36
CA ALA A 642 -21.66 -35.18 -28.78
C ALA A 642 -21.78 -36.30 -29.84
N ARG A 643 -20.76 -36.44 -30.70
CA ARG A 643 -20.74 -37.45 -31.76
C ARG A 643 -20.45 -38.87 -31.26
N THR A 644 -19.81 -38.99 -30.10
CA THR A 644 -19.43 -40.25 -29.46
C THR A 644 -20.21 -40.41 -28.14
N LYS A 645 -20.32 -41.65 -27.63
CA LYS A 645 -20.97 -41.91 -26.35
C LYS A 645 -20.00 -41.65 -25.18
N PRO A 646 -20.44 -40.98 -24.10
CA PRO A 646 -19.61 -40.79 -22.92
C PRO A 646 -19.35 -42.13 -22.25
N LYS A 647 -18.17 -42.26 -21.62
CA LYS A 647 -17.82 -43.45 -20.82
C LYS A 647 -17.80 -43.10 -19.35
N GLN A 648 -18.10 -44.04 -18.47
CA GLN A 648 -17.96 -43.81 -17.03
C GLN A 648 -16.48 -43.62 -16.68
N PHE A 649 -16.17 -42.53 -15.99
CA PHE A 649 -14.81 -42.20 -15.57
C PHE A 649 -14.41 -43.07 -14.38
N THR A 650 -13.50 -44.01 -14.62
CA THR A 650 -13.00 -44.97 -13.63
C THR A 650 -11.47 -45.02 -13.66
N PRO A 651 -10.77 -43.92 -13.31
CA PRO A 651 -9.32 -43.77 -13.53
C PRO A 651 -8.44 -44.71 -12.69
N PHE A 652 -9.00 -45.37 -11.67
CA PHE A 652 -8.26 -46.19 -10.70
C PHE A 652 -8.73 -47.65 -10.64
N ALA A 653 -9.45 -48.13 -11.67
CA ALA A 653 -10.01 -49.50 -11.70
C ALA A 653 -8.97 -50.60 -11.45
N ASP A 654 -7.71 -50.38 -11.83
CA ASP A 654 -6.62 -51.36 -11.77
C ASP A 654 -5.64 -51.15 -10.58
N ARG A 655 -5.87 -50.17 -9.70
CA ARG A 655 -4.95 -49.84 -8.58
C ARG A 655 -5.64 -50.04 -7.22
N LYS A 656 -5.02 -50.88 -6.35
CA LYS A 656 -5.46 -51.03 -4.94
C LYS A 656 -5.50 -49.65 -4.25
N PRO A 657 -6.52 -49.34 -3.43
CA PRO A 657 -6.53 -48.12 -2.64
C PRO A 657 -5.27 -48.05 -1.76
N PRO A 658 -4.69 -46.86 -1.56
CA PRO A 658 -3.55 -46.73 -0.66
C PRO A 658 -3.97 -47.17 0.75
N VAL A 659 -3.12 -47.93 1.41
CA VAL A 659 -3.28 -48.23 2.84
C VAL A 659 -3.02 -46.93 3.58
N ALA A 660 -3.99 -46.45 4.36
CA ALA A 660 -3.78 -45.34 5.26
C ALA A 660 -2.67 -45.75 6.25
N HIS A 661 -1.52 -45.08 6.20
CA HIS A 661 -0.49 -45.25 7.22
C HIS A 661 -0.79 -44.25 8.32
N ASP A 662 -1.33 -44.75 9.43
CA ASP A 662 -1.27 -44.04 10.70
C ASP A 662 0.21 -43.88 11.08
N MET A 663 0.67 -42.64 11.20
CA MET A 663 1.95 -42.37 11.84
C MET A 663 1.76 -42.54 13.35
N GLU A 664 2.19 -43.69 13.85
CA GLU A 664 2.31 -43.95 15.28
C GLU A 664 3.50 -43.13 15.81
N LEU A 665 3.22 -42.14 16.65
CA LEU A 665 4.28 -41.40 17.34
C LEU A 665 4.94 -42.31 18.37
N GLU A 666 6.23 -42.11 18.65
CA GLU A 666 7.00 -42.87 19.66
C GLU A 666 6.41 -42.79 21.09
N CYS A 667 5.40 -41.94 21.32
CA CYS A 667 4.64 -41.84 22.57
C CYS A 667 3.30 -42.62 22.59
N GLY A 668 2.98 -43.41 21.56
CA GLY A 668 1.75 -44.21 21.47
C GLY A 668 0.49 -43.44 21.08
N GLY A 669 0.62 -42.18 20.66
CA GLY A 669 -0.46 -41.37 20.10
C GLY A 669 -0.55 -41.51 18.57
N HIS A 670 -1.77 -41.60 18.04
CA HIS A 670 -2.05 -41.58 16.60
C HIS A 670 -2.38 -40.15 16.16
N ILE A 671 -1.69 -39.63 15.13
CA ILE A 671 -2.10 -38.38 14.46
C ILE A 671 -2.90 -38.77 13.22
N ASP A 672 -4.15 -38.31 13.14
CA ASP A 672 -4.95 -38.41 11.93
C ASP A 672 -4.32 -37.55 10.83
N GLY A 673 -3.77 -38.21 9.81
CA GLY A 673 -2.96 -37.62 8.75
C GLY A 673 -3.77 -36.74 7.78
N GLY A 674 -4.19 -35.56 8.23
CA GLY A 674 -4.35 -34.37 7.37
C GLY A 674 -5.51 -34.36 6.36
N ALA A 675 -6.76 -34.33 6.83
CA ALA A 675 -7.94 -34.16 5.97
C ALA A 675 -8.23 -32.70 5.50
N HIS A 676 -7.46 -31.69 5.93
CA HIS A 676 -7.83 -30.27 5.71
C HIS A 676 -6.79 -29.40 4.98
N ARG A 677 -5.63 -29.95 4.54
CA ARG A 677 -4.57 -29.12 3.92
C ARG A 677 -4.62 -28.99 2.39
N HIS A 678 -5.50 -29.70 1.69
CA HIS A 678 -5.34 -29.87 0.22
C HIS A 678 -6.58 -29.65 -0.66
N ASP A 679 -7.69 -29.11 -0.13
CA ASP A 679 -8.95 -28.96 -0.86
C ASP A 679 -8.88 -28.03 -2.11
N GLY A 680 -7.81 -27.24 -2.27
CA GLY A 680 -7.57 -26.37 -3.43
C GLY A 680 -6.51 -26.85 -4.44
N SER A 681 -5.83 -27.96 -4.18
CA SER A 681 -4.74 -28.44 -5.05
C SER A 681 -5.24 -29.08 -6.36
N ILE A 682 -4.43 -29.02 -7.42
CA ILE A 682 -4.75 -29.50 -8.76
C ILE A 682 -4.91 -31.00 -8.68
N MET A 683 -6.01 -31.50 -9.24
CA MET A 683 -6.35 -32.91 -9.24
C MET A 683 -5.50 -33.63 -10.29
N THR A 684 -4.36 -34.15 -9.87
CA THR A 684 -3.51 -35.00 -10.70
C THR A 684 -3.77 -36.49 -10.46
N SER A 685 -3.32 -37.36 -11.36
CA SER A 685 -3.53 -38.82 -11.27
C SER A 685 -2.93 -39.48 -10.01
N ASN A 686 -2.06 -38.79 -9.30
CA ASN A 686 -1.47 -39.17 -8.01
C ASN A 686 -2.28 -38.67 -6.79
N ARG A 687 -3.36 -37.90 -7.00
CA ARG A 687 -4.26 -37.38 -5.95
C ARG A 687 -5.64 -38.01 -6.04
N ARG A 688 -5.68 -39.33 -5.82
CA ARG A 688 -6.91 -40.15 -5.89
C ARG A 688 -8.00 -39.64 -4.95
N ASP A 689 -7.63 -39.27 -3.73
CA ASP A 689 -8.47 -38.69 -2.69
C ASP A 689 -9.28 -37.49 -3.20
N LEU A 690 -8.61 -36.53 -3.86
CA LEU A 690 -9.26 -35.33 -4.37
C LEU A 690 -10.15 -35.60 -5.58
N ILE A 691 -9.71 -36.49 -6.47
CA ILE A 691 -10.48 -36.86 -7.66
C ILE A 691 -11.76 -37.58 -7.26
N GLU A 692 -11.69 -38.55 -6.35
CA GLU A 692 -12.86 -39.27 -5.85
C GLU A 692 -13.80 -38.35 -5.04
N LYS A 693 -13.26 -37.37 -4.30
CA LYS A 693 -14.07 -36.37 -3.58
C LYS A 693 -14.80 -35.41 -4.54
N ARG A 694 -14.14 -34.93 -5.59
CA ARG A 694 -14.67 -33.87 -6.49
C ARG A 694 -15.44 -34.42 -7.70
N PHE A 695 -15.09 -35.63 -8.14
CA PHE A 695 -15.71 -36.33 -9.27
C PHE A 695 -16.04 -37.81 -8.91
N PRO A 696 -16.81 -38.08 -7.83
CA PRO A 696 -17.07 -39.43 -7.31
C PRO A 696 -17.82 -40.34 -8.30
N ILE A 697 -18.64 -39.74 -9.16
CA ILE A 697 -19.32 -40.39 -10.28
C ILE A 697 -19.31 -39.38 -11.41
N SER A 698 -18.55 -39.65 -12.48
CA SER A 698 -18.44 -38.76 -13.61
C SER A 698 -18.36 -39.53 -14.91
N TRP A 699 -18.75 -38.84 -15.98
CA TRP A 699 -18.74 -39.34 -17.34
C TRP A 699 -17.67 -38.58 -18.10
N GLU A 700 -16.77 -39.32 -18.74
CA GLU A 700 -15.68 -38.82 -19.56
C GLU A 700 -16.08 -38.79 -21.03
N MET A 701 -15.90 -37.62 -21.64
CA MET A 701 -16.06 -37.40 -23.07
C MET A 701 -14.74 -36.91 -23.69
N PRO A 702 -14.04 -37.75 -24.49
CA PRO A 702 -12.80 -37.34 -25.15
C PRO A 702 -13.06 -36.35 -26.29
N PHE A 703 -12.12 -35.43 -26.46
CA PHE A 703 -12.03 -34.58 -27.64
C PHE A 703 -11.53 -35.42 -28.84
N ALA A 704 -12.09 -35.17 -30.03
CA ALA A 704 -11.69 -35.87 -31.26
C ALA A 704 -10.26 -35.48 -31.67
N ALA A 705 -9.46 -36.44 -32.15
CA ALA A 705 -8.05 -36.26 -32.46
C ALA A 705 -7.78 -35.55 -33.82
N ASP A 706 -8.82 -35.24 -34.60
CA ASP A 706 -8.75 -34.84 -36.00
C ASP A 706 -9.03 -33.34 -36.27
N GLY A 707 -8.43 -32.46 -35.46
CA GLY A 707 -8.34 -31.02 -35.75
C GLY A 707 -9.57 -30.19 -35.39
N ALA A 708 -9.38 -29.26 -34.44
CA ALA A 708 -10.41 -28.48 -33.75
C ALA A 708 -11.48 -29.36 -33.09
N ALA A 709 -11.08 -30.05 -32.02
CA ALA A 709 -11.99 -30.86 -31.23
C ALA A 709 -13.07 -29.96 -30.59
N ARG A 710 -14.27 -30.02 -31.14
CA ARG A 710 -15.43 -29.23 -30.70
C ARG A 710 -16.47 -30.14 -30.06
N MET A 711 -17.04 -29.67 -28.97
CA MET A 711 -18.14 -30.33 -28.28
C MET A 711 -19.27 -29.35 -28.04
N THR A 712 -20.47 -29.66 -28.52
CA THR A 712 -21.64 -28.80 -28.32
C THR A 712 -22.31 -29.13 -27.00
N ILE A 713 -22.57 -28.10 -26.20
CA ILE A 713 -23.38 -28.17 -24.98
C ILE A 713 -24.57 -27.23 -25.09
N GLU A 714 -25.57 -27.46 -24.23
CA GLU A 714 -26.67 -26.52 -24.02
C GLU A 714 -26.60 -25.96 -22.61
N LEU A 715 -26.68 -24.63 -22.48
CA LEU A 715 -26.65 -23.90 -21.22
C LEU A 715 -27.67 -22.76 -21.27
N ALA A 716 -28.61 -22.73 -20.32
CA ALA A 716 -29.64 -21.69 -20.28
C ALA A 716 -29.03 -20.31 -19.96
N PRO A 717 -29.70 -19.20 -20.31
CA PRO A 717 -29.29 -17.88 -19.85
C PRO A 717 -29.33 -17.78 -18.32
N PHE A 718 -28.36 -17.06 -17.77
CA PHE A 718 -28.11 -16.89 -16.33
C PHE A 718 -27.83 -18.22 -15.60
N ASP A 719 -27.27 -19.19 -16.30
CA ASP A 719 -26.93 -20.51 -15.78
C ASP A 719 -25.42 -20.78 -15.88
N GLN A 720 -24.92 -21.67 -15.04
CA GLN A 720 -23.52 -22.10 -15.02
C GLN A 720 -23.38 -23.58 -14.70
N ILE A 721 -22.35 -24.20 -15.26
CA ILE A 721 -22.01 -25.60 -14.99
C ILE A 721 -20.52 -25.74 -14.68
N VAL A 722 -20.19 -26.71 -13.83
CA VAL A 722 -18.80 -27.06 -13.52
C VAL A 722 -18.44 -28.34 -14.26
N MET A 723 -17.39 -28.29 -15.07
CA MET A 723 -16.84 -29.46 -15.77
C MET A 723 -15.38 -29.69 -15.36
N GLY A 724 -14.93 -30.94 -15.35
CA GLY A 724 -13.51 -31.26 -15.22
C GLY A 724 -12.85 -31.33 -16.58
N LEU A 725 -11.96 -30.40 -16.91
CA LEU A 725 -11.09 -30.50 -18.08
C LEU A 725 -9.90 -31.41 -17.74
N LYS A 726 -9.95 -32.65 -18.21
CA LYS A 726 -8.88 -33.63 -18.03
C LYS A 726 -7.86 -33.49 -19.16
N VAL A 727 -6.59 -33.34 -18.80
CA VAL A 727 -5.44 -33.24 -19.72
C VAL A 727 -4.46 -34.35 -19.40
N MET A 728 -4.11 -35.17 -20.38
CA MET A 728 -3.24 -36.33 -20.24
C MET A 728 -1.90 -36.08 -20.93
N VAL A 729 -0.80 -36.32 -20.21
CA VAL A 729 0.55 -36.36 -20.77
C VAL A 729 0.76 -37.71 -21.45
N PRO A 730 1.10 -37.76 -22.75
CA PRO A 730 1.40 -39.00 -23.43
C PRO A 730 2.55 -39.76 -22.76
N ARG A 731 2.51 -41.09 -22.84
CA ARG A 731 3.55 -41.96 -22.27
C ARG A 731 4.93 -41.76 -22.90
N ASP A 732 4.97 -41.32 -24.15
CA ASP A 732 6.17 -41.04 -24.93
C ASP A 732 6.67 -39.58 -24.83
N ALA A 733 6.07 -38.78 -23.94
CA ALA A 733 6.48 -37.40 -23.71
C ALA A 733 7.92 -37.32 -23.19
N GLN A 734 8.71 -36.42 -23.77
CA GLN A 734 10.13 -36.27 -23.47
C GLN A 734 10.38 -35.22 -22.37
N PRO A 735 11.38 -35.43 -21.49
CA PRO A 735 11.76 -34.42 -20.50
C PRO A 735 12.08 -33.06 -21.14
N GLY A 736 11.53 -31.98 -20.59
CA GLY A 736 11.65 -30.62 -21.11
C GLY A 736 10.58 -30.22 -22.13
N GLN A 737 9.67 -31.13 -22.53
CA GLN A 737 8.52 -30.77 -23.37
C GLN A 737 7.51 -29.91 -22.62
N VAL A 738 6.81 -29.06 -23.36
CA VAL A 738 5.72 -28.22 -22.85
C VAL A 738 4.48 -28.46 -23.68
N ILE A 739 3.38 -28.78 -23.00
CA ILE A 739 2.03 -28.90 -23.57
C ILE A 739 1.29 -27.60 -23.26
N ARG A 740 0.73 -26.95 -24.29
CA ARG A 740 -0.05 -25.72 -24.18
C ARG A 740 -1.35 -25.89 -24.92
N LEU A 741 -2.45 -25.65 -24.22
CA LEU A 741 -3.79 -25.71 -24.80
C LEU A 741 -4.65 -24.55 -24.34
N HIS A 742 -5.57 -24.13 -25.22
CA HIS A 742 -6.67 -23.26 -24.86
C HIS A 742 -7.98 -24.05 -24.92
N PHE A 743 -8.75 -23.97 -23.84
CA PHE A 743 -10.12 -24.44 -23.83
C PHE A 743 -11.03 -23.22 -23.97
N ALA A 744 -11.79 -23.15 -25.05
CA ALA A 744 -12.56 -21.97 -25.43
C ALA A 744 -14.06 -22.29 -25.47
N GLN A 745 -14.87 -21.31 -25.11
CA GLN A 745 -16.33 -21.33 -25.22
C GLN A 745 -16.74 -20.38 -26.34
N ARG A 746 -17.41 -20.91 -27.36
CA ARG A 746 -17.94 -20.14 -28.49
C ARG A 746 -19.46 -20.17 -28.47
N SER A 747 -20.10 -19.01 -28.55
CA SER A 747 -21.55 -18.94 -28.78
C SER A 747 -21.85 -19.38 -30.21
N LEU A 748 -22.76 -20.33 -30.40
CA LEU A 748 -23.15 -20.75 -31.76
C LEU A 748 -24.09 -19.75 -32.45
N LYS A 749 -24.85 -18.98 -31.67
CA LYS A 749 -25.76 -17.94 -32.17
C LYS A 749 -24.99 -16.74 -32.72
N GLY A 750 -23.97 -16.27 -31.99
CA GLY A 750 -23.13 -15.13 -32.37
C GLY A 750 -21.88 -15.51 -33.15
N LYS A 751 -21.46 -16.77 -33.12
CA LYS A 751 -20.17 -17.28 -33.65
C LYS A 751 -18.91 -16.68 -33.02
N HIS A 752 -19.05 -15.96 -31.90
CA HIS A 752 -17.94 -15.32 -31.18
C HIS A 752 -17.42 -16.18 -30.03
N LEU A 753 -16.12 -16.04 -29.74
CA LEU A 753 -15.52 -16.47 -28.49
C LEU A 753 -16.10 -15.63 -27.35
N VAL A 754 -16.65 -16.33 -26.36
CA VAL A 754 -17.33 -15.74 -25.20
C VAL A 754 -16.78 -16.36 -23.92
N GLY A 755 -15.55 -16.88 -23.98
CA GLY A 755 -14.93 -17.52 -22.86
C GLY A 755 -13.74 -18.39 -23.21
N GLY A 756 -12.83 -18.53 -22.26
CA GLY A 756 -11.81 -19.54 -22.35
C GLY A 756 -10.81 -19.51 -21.22
N ILE A 757 -10.03 -20.59 -21.17
CA ILE A 757 -8.95 -20.79 -20.22
C ILE A 757 -7.71 -21.31 -20.95
N SER A 758 -6.55 -21.12 -20.34
CA SER A 758 -5.26 -21.62 -20.81
C SER A 758 -4.62 -22.51 -19.77
N VAL A 759 -4.09 -23.64 -20.22
CA VAL A 759 -3.35 -24.60 -19.38
C VAL A 759 -1.98 -24.83 -20.00
N GLU A 760 -0.93 -24.65 -19.21
CA GLU A 760 0.44 -25.05 -19.53
C GLU A 760 0.83 -26.25 -18.66
N VAL A 761 1.30 -27.32 -19.29
CA VAL A 761 1.87 -28.49 -18.60
C VAL A 761 3.32 -28.63 -19.04
N ARG A 762 4.25 -28.79 -18.09
CA ARG A 762 5.66 -29.03 -18.38
C ARG A 762 6.03 -30.45 -17.98
N VAL A 763 6.84 -31.11 -18.79
CA VAL A 763 7.41 -32.42 -18.47
C VAL A 763 8.78 -32.17 -17.83
N PRO A 764 8.97 -32.41 -16.52
CA PRO A 764 10.19 -32.04 -15.80
C PRO A 764 11.43 -32.76 -16.34
N LYS A 765 12.60 -32.13 -16.24
CA LYS A 765 13.88 -32.71 -16.71
C LYS A 765 14.31 -33.86 -15.78
N LYS A 766 15.08 -34.82 -16.31
CA LYS A 766 15.50 -36.05 -15.57
C LYS A 766 16.16 -35.79 -14.20
N GLU A 767 16.82 -34.64 -14.02
CA GLU A 767 17.47 -34.25 -12.76
C GLU A 767 16.48 -33.78 -11.68
N GLU A 768 15.31 -33.25 -12.08
CA GLU A 768 14.24 -32.77 -11.19
C GLU A 768 13.24 -33.89 -10.82
N GLN A 769 13.26 -35.02 -11.53
CA GLN A 769 12.39 -36.16 -11.27
C GLN A 769 12.72 -36.93 -9.97
N ARG A 770 13.88 -36.67 -9.34
CA ARG A 770 14.31 -37.34 -8.09
C ARG A 770 13.77 -36.70 -6.80
N SER A 771 13.23 -35.48 -6.88
CA SER A 771 12.61 -34.78 -5.75
C SER A 771 11.09 -34.89 -5.71
N ALA A 772 10.47 -35.50 -6.73
CA ALA A 772 9.02 -35.60 -6.90
C ALA A 772 8.47 -37.03 -6.80
N SER A 773 9.29 -38.00 -6.40
CA SER A 773 8.91 -39.41 -6.17
C SER A 773 8.48 -39.67 -4.73
#